data_AF-A0A3N5ZTY2-F1
#
_entry.id   AF-A0A3N5ZTY2-F1
#
_cell.length_a   1.000
_cell.length_b   1.000
_cell.length_c   1.000
_cell.angle_alpha   90.00
_cell.angle_beta   90.00
_cell.angle_gamma   90.00
#
_symmetry.space_group_name_H-M   'P 1'
#
loop_
_entity.id
_entity.type
_entity.pdbx_description
1 polymer ?
#
loop_
_entity_poly.entity_id
_entity_poly.type
_entity_poly.pdbx_seq_one_letter_code
_entity_poly.pdbx_strand_id
1 'polypeptide(L)'
;FGLAKFAPSPRDLTNLTPSSADSELETRQHVTLPGSVIGTVLYMSPEQARGKEVDARTDVWSLGVVIYEMLAGLPPFLGETSSDVIAAILRAEAPPLVPRLGAIPGEIGRLVQKALQKDRNERYQDMRDLVNDLRDVQRQLNAPAGGAGTASLGGPQEPAPTRESGSLPSAQAGGRTSGVRPRAWRHKRLITAAAATLAVVLAGFWLLTSRRPGPGFVPVPLRPAPAPVTLTALPIDGDVREATISPDGRLVAYVRRDGISETAYVQPASGAGPATAVVPASETGWRSLSFSPDGSRLFLRTNPPTSAINELYQVPVAGGLVRRVITDVDSMASFAPGGDRFVFRRDYPDRRESCLMLANVDGSGERTLATRHGHHNFVNSPAWSPDGRTVASLARDPGAVNEQQRYLVVIDALDGAVKVLGKARWRWTTALTWVPDGSELLIVGKDQPEDPFHVWRVGYPGGDVLNATNDANTYDGVSVPADASALLTMRISQTSALFTAPLADLGRARQLTPETAASFYGLDWTRDGRVLYGSSDGGNRNIWVATGHGAAVRLTTGEFVKESPVATPDGRYIVYISEQSGYANIWRMNADGSGARQLTFGETANNPSVTPDSRWIVYDAASLGATRLFKVSMDGGTPDELTSVSSHYPAVSPDGKAIAFWYNPGGTAASTLSIAGIGGGTPRLNFRVPADAWQWEPGGRALIYVDNASSRFMRLPLATGTPALLATFSGGRIPAFDLSPDGKRVVFVRVTQQRDVVRIAGFR
;
A
#
# COMPACT_ATOMS: atom_id res chain seq x y z
N PHE A 1 22.14 23.75 -0.70
CA PHE A 1 21.37 24.03 -1.92
C PHE A 1 22.24 24.70 -2.98
N GLY A 2 23.31 24.03 -3.42
CA GLY A 2 24.17 24.56 -4.48
C GLY A 2 24.54 23.42 -5.41
N LEU A 3 23.75 23.25 -6.47
CA LEU A 3 24.02 22.28 -7.53
C LEU A 3 24.77 22.99 -8.67
N ALA A 4 26.06 23.26 -8.47
CA ALA A 4 26.94 23.59 -9.59
C ALA A 4 28.41 23.28 -9.26
N LYS A 5 28.98 22.31 -9.98
CA LYS A 5 30.28 22.42 -10.69
C LYS A 5 30.65 21.09 -11.36
N PHE A 6 30.91 21.13 -12.67
CA PHE A 6 31.86 20.22 -13.32
C PHE A 6 32.53 20.91 -14.52
N ALA A 7 33.84 20.74 -14.66
CA ALA A 7 34.60 20.92 -15.90
C ALA A 7 35.81 19.94 -15.89
N PRO A 8 36.23 19.33 -17.02
CA PRO A 8 37.09 18.13 -17.02
C PRO A 8 38.51 18.32 -17.61
N SER A 9 39.44 17.37 -17.34
CA SER A 9 40.37 16.75 -18.34
C SER A 9 41.22 15.59 -17.75
N PRO A 10 41.69 14.58 -18.54
CA PRO A 10 42.19 13.28 -18.08
C PRO A 10 43.70 13.01 -18.31
N ARG A 11 44.36 12.22 -17.43
CA ARG A 11 45.38 11.16 -17.73
C ARG A 11 46.06 10.58 -16.48
N ASP A 12 46.45 9.30 -16.63
CA ASP A 12 47.36 8.44 -15.84
C ASP A 12 46.84 7.81 -14.54
N LEU A 13 47.15 6.58 -14.12
CA LEU A 13 47.48 5.26 -14.71
C LEU A 13 47.68 4.33 -13.48
N THR A 14 47.07 3.14 -13.47
CA THR A 14 47.51 1.87 -12.82
C THR A 14 47.86 1.76 -11.31
N ASN A 15 47.23 0.73 -10.68
CA ASN A 15 47.66 -0.16 -9.58
C ASN A 15 47.60 0.29 -8.10
N LEU A 16 46.72 -0.34 -7.30
CA LEU A 16 47.03 -1.31 -6.21
C LEU A 16 45.78 -1.67 -5.36
N THR A 17 45.80 -2.88 -4.79
CA THR A 17 44.79 -3.63 -4.00
C THR A 17 44.49 -3.07 -2.57
N PRO A 18 43.45 -3.58 -1.86
CA PRO A 18 42.58 -2.76 -1.00
C PRO A 18 42.93 -2.76 0.49
N SER A 19 42.67 -1.62 1.18
CA SER A 19 42.52 -1.55 2.64
C SER A 19 41.61 -0.40 3.06
N SER A 20 40.67 -0.75 3.95
CA SER A 20 40.04 0.05 5.03
C SER A 20 39.61 1.50 4.79
N ALA A 21 38.28 1.70 4.96
CA ALA A 21 37.63 2.83 5.62
C ALA A 21 38.06 4.25 5.22
N ASP A 22 37.33 4.83 4.26
CA ASP A 22 36.69 6.15 4.36
C ASP A 22 35.82 6.33 3.11
N SER A 23 34.48 6.34 3.27
CA SER A 23 33.54 6.51 2.16
C SER A 23 33.17 7.99 2.02
N GLU A 24 33.98 8.75 1.29
CA GLU A 24 33.52 9.96 0.63
C GLU A 24 32.54 9.56 -0.50
N LEU A 25 31.30 10.05 -0.40
CA LEU A 25 30.23 9.83 -1.36
C LEU A 25 30.52 10.57 -2.68
N GLU A 26 31.18 9.90 -3.63
CA GLU A 26 31.14 10.28 -5.04
C GLU A 26 29.70 10.16 -5.56
N THR A 27 29.07 11.30 -5.83
CA THR A 27 27.74 11.36 -6.45
C THR A 27 27.86 10.99 -7.93
N ARG A 28 27.69 9.71 -8.26
CA ARG A 28 27.44 9.27 -9.64
C ARG A 28 26.14 9.91 -10.13
N GLN A 29 26.22 10.62 -11.25
CA GLN A 29 25.07 11.04 -12.04
C GLN A 29 24.30 9.79 -12.51
N HIS A 30 23.33 9.35 -11.71
CA HIS A 30 22.25 8.54 -12.21
C HIS A 30 21.38 9.43 -13.10
N VAL A 31 21.40 9.16 -14.41
CA VAL A 31 20.26 9.46 -15.26
C VAL A 31 19.07 8.73 -14.63
N THR A 32 18.16 9.49 -14.02
CA THR A 32 16.94 8.97 -13.42
C THR A 32 16.06 8.39 -14.54
N LEU A 33 15.89 7.07 -14.51
CA LEU A 33 14.89 6.37 -15.32
C LEU A 33 13.47 6.83 -14.93
N PRO A 34 12.51 6.86 -15.87
CA PRO A 34 11.13 7.28 -15.57
C PRO A 34 10.49 6.34 -14.55
N GLY A 35 9.94 6.89 -13.47
CA GLY A 35 9.14 6.15 -12.48
C GLY A 35 9.60 6.20 -11.02
N SER A 36 10.58 7.03 -10.64
CA SER A 36 11.01 7.13 -9.24
C SER A 36 11.00 8.57 -8.72
N VAL A 37 10.29 8.78 -7.60
CA VAL A 37 10.28 9.97 -6.73
C VAL A 37 9.84 11.27 -7.43
N ILE A 38 8.53 11.53 -7.37
CA ILE A 38 7.85 12.74 -7.87
C ILE A 38 8.40 14.04 -7.23
N GLY A 39 9.05 13.94 -6.07
CA GLY A 39 9.53 15.09 -5.31
C GLY A 39 10.55 15.96 -6.04
N THR A 40 11.49 15.40 -6.80
CA THR A 40 12.60 16.21 -7.34
C THR A 40 12.22 17.00 -8.61
N VAL A 41 11.25 16.52 -9.39
CA VAL A 41 10.84 17.17 -10.65
C VAL A 41 10.09 18.47 -10.38
N LEU A 42 9.36 18.57 -9.26
CA LEU A 42 8.56 19.74 -8.90
C LEU A 42 9.39 21.01 -8.70
N TYR A 43 10.64 20.87 -8.27
CA TYR A 43 11.56 21.98 -8.01
C TYR A 43 12.50 22.27 -9.19
N MET A 44 12.37 21.53 -10.29
CA MET A 44 13.25 21.65 -11.45
C MET A 44 13.05 22.99 -12.17
N SER A 45 14.15 23.63 -12.57
CA SER A 45 14.08 24.86 -13.37
C SER A 45 13.72 24.58 -14.84
N PRO A 46 13.13 25.56 -15.57
CA PRO A 46 12.83 25.42 -17.00
C PRO A 46 14.04 25.09 -17.88
N GLU A 47 15.26 25.41 -17.45
CA GLU A 47 16.51 25.05 -18.13
C GLU A 47 16.91 23.59 -17.85
N GLN A 48 16.79 23.13 -16.60
CA GLN A 48 16.98 21.71 -16.25
C GLN A 48 15.95 20.82 -16.97
N ALA A 49 14.69 21.23 -17.02
CA ALA A 49 13.61 20.52 -17.69
C ALA A 49 13.77 20.45 -19.23
N ARG A 50 14.57 21.34 -19.82
CA ARG A 50 14.97 21.31 -21.24
C ARG A 50 16.32 20.65 -21.49
N GLY A 51 17.03 20.20 -20.44
CA GLY A 51 18.40 19.69 -20.54
C GLY A 51 19.43 20.73 -21.02
N LYS A 52 19.20 22.01 -20.73
CA LYS A 52 20.13 23.11 -21.08
C LYS A 52 21.16 23.32 -19.97
N GLU A 53 22.25 24.04 -20.27
CA GLU A 53 23.22 24.45 -19.27
C GLU A 53 22.55 25.22 -18.11
N VAL A 54 22.89 24.81 -16.90
CA VAL A 54 22.39 25.37 -15.64
C VAL A 54 23.41 26.29 -15.01
N ASP A 55 22.94 27.28 -14.27
CA ASP A 55 23.77 28.18 -13.48
C ASP A 55 23.07 28.49 -12.15
N ALA A 56 23.63 29.36 -11.32
CA ALA A 56 23.10 29.69 -9.99
C ALA A 56 21.64 30.19 -9.99
N ARG A 57 21.10 30.66 -11.13
CA ARG A 57 19.70 31.10 -11.27
C ARG A 57 18.71 29.92 -11.31
N THR A 58 19.21 28.69 -11.46
CA THR A 58 18.43 27.48 -11.21
C THR A 58 18.11 27.33 -9.72
N ASP A 59 19.03 27.63 -8.82
CA ASP A 59 18.79 27.55 -7.37
C ASP A 59 17.77 28.63 -6.92
N VAL A 60 17.79 29.81 -7.56
CA VAL A 60 16.78 30.87 -7.35
C VAL A 60 15.36 30.36 -7.69
N TRP A 61 15.23 29.62 -8.79
CA TRP A 61 13.96 29.01 -9.20
C TRP A 61 13.48 27.99 -8.16
N SER A 62 14.34 27.04 -7.80
CA SER A 62 14.00 25.97 -6.85
C SER A 62 13.55 26.54 -5.51
N LEU A 63 14.26 27.57 -5.01
CA LEU A 63 13.87 28.27 -3.79
C LEU A 63 12.53 29.01 -3.96
N GLY A 64 12.29 29.63 -5.12
CA GLY A 64 11.00 30.26 -5.44
C GLY A 64 9.83 29.27 -5.38
N VAL A 65 10.02 28.04 -5.86
CA VAL A 65 9.03 26.95 -5.77
C VAL A 65 8.76 26.58 -4.31
N VAL A 66 9.81 26.43 -3.50
CA VAL A 66 9.68 26.12 -2.06
C VAL A 66 8.95 27.25 -1.31
N ILE A 67 9.29 28.52 -1.56
CA ILE A 67 8.60 29.66 -0.93
C ILE A 67 7.14 29.71 -1.36
N TYR A 68 6.84 29.46 -2.64
CA TYR A 68 5.46 29.37 -3.12
C TYR A 68 4.69 28.27 -2.38
N GLU A 69 5.27 27.08 -2.27
CA GLU A 69 4.65 25.93 -1.62
C GLU A 69 4.42 26.16 -0.11
N MET A 70 5.39 26.75 0.59
CA MET A 70 5.22 27.12 2.00
C MET A 70 4.05 28.10 2.21
N LEU A 71 3.78 29.00 1.25
CA LEU A 71 2.72 30.00 1.35
C LEU A 71 1.36 29.50 0.85
N ALA A 72 1.34 28.65 -0.18
CA ALA A 72 0.11 28.15 -0.82
C ALA A 72 -0.31 26.74 -0.32
N GLY A 73 0.58 26.03 0.37
CA GLY A 73 0.41 24.63 0.81
C GLY A 73 0.51 23.59 -0.31
N LEU A 74 0.80 24.00 -1.54
CA LEU A 74 0.99 23.16 -2.74
C LEU A 74 2.00 23.87 -3.67
N PRO A 75 2.82 23.14 -4.44
CA PRO A 75 3.75 23.75 -5.39
C PRO A 75 3.00 24.43 -6.58
N PRO A 76 3.64 25.40 -7.27
CA PRO A 76 3.01 26.20 -8.31
C PRO A 76 2.73 25.43 -9.61
N PHE A 77 3.45 24.32 -9.86
CA PHE A 77 3.31 23.52 -11.07
C PHE A 77 3.04 22.06 -10.67
N LEU A 78 1.86 21.55 -11.02
CA LEU A 78 1.40 20.19 -10.74
C LEU A 78 0.92 19.52 -12.03
N GLY A 79 0.98 18.19 -12.06
CA GLY A 79 0.53 17.36 -13.17
C GLY A 79 0.37 15.90 -12.74
N GLU A 80 -0.40 15.11 -13.49
CA GLU A 80 -0.69 13.70 -13.15
C GLU A 80 0.52 12.80 -13.37
N THR A 81 1.44 13.18 -14.28
CA THR A 81 2.70 12.49 -14.56
C THR A 81 3.89 13.44 -14.50
N SER A 82 5.12 12.91 -14.39
CA SER A 82 6.35 13.73 -14.45
C SER A 82 6.46 14.52 -15.76
N SER A 83 5.94 13.98 -16.87
CA SER A 83 5.89 14.68 -18.16
C SER A 83 4.91 15.86 -18.13
N ASP A 84 3.80 15.76 -17.41
CA ASP A 84 2.84 16.85 -17.23
C ASP A 84 3.41 17.96 -16.34
N VAL A 85 4.12 17.59 -15.27
CA VAL A 85 4.83 18.54 -14.41
C VAL A 85 5.92 19.27 -15.21
N ILE A 86 6.72 18.55 -16.01
CA ILE A 86 7.70 19.16 -16.92
C ILE A 86 7.00 20.09 -17.90
N ALA A 87 5.90 19.68 -18.52
CA ALA A 87 5.15 20.53 -19.44
C ALA A 87 4.64 21.82 -18.74
N ALA A 88 4.15 21.72 -17.50
CA ALA A 88 3.74 22.85 -16.69
C ALA A 88 4.91 23.78 -16.32
N ILE A 89 6.06 23.22 -15.92
CA ILE A 89 7.30 23.97 -15.68
C ILE A 89 7.74 24.72 -16.94
N LEU A 90 7.51 24.18 -18.14
CA LEU A 90 7.95 24.81 -19.38
C LEU A 90 6.96 25.82 -19.96
N ARG A 91 5.65 25.70 -19.68
CA ARG A 91 4.60 26.40 -20.43
C ARG A 91 3.56 27.11 -19.58
N ALA A 92 3.29 26.64 -18.35
CA ALA A 92 2.27 27.25 -17.50
C ALA A 92 2.86 28.44 -16.72
N GLU A 93 2.06 29.49 -16.55
CA GLU A 93 2.36 30.56 -15.59
C GLU A 93 2.09 30.07 -14.16
N ALA A 94 2.90 30.51 -13.20
CA ALA A 94 2.64 30.21 -11.80
C ALA A 94 1.30 30.84 -11.40
N PRO A 95 0.37 30.09 -10.79
CA PRO A 95 -0.88 30.66 -10.34
C PRO A 95 -0.62 31.83 -9.37
N PRO A 96 -1.49 32.86 -9.33
CA PRO A 96 -1.37 33.91 -8.33
C PRO A 96 -1.42 33.29 -6.93
N LEU A 97 -0.56 33.77 -6.02
CA LEU A 97 -0.58 33.35 -4.62
C LEU A 97 -1.91 33.79 -3.98
N VAL A 98 -2.87 32.87 -3.91
CA VAL A 98 -4.11 33.03 -3.14
C VAL A 98 -3.83 32.48 -1.73
N PRO A 99 -3.85 33.33 -0.69
CA PRO A 99 -3.50 32.87 0.64
C PRO A 99 -4.49 31.82 1.17
N ARG A 100 -3.98 30.67 1.65
CA ARG A 100 -4.77 29.73 2.48
C ARG A 100 -4.69 30.06 3.97
N LEU A 101 -3.70 30.86 4.39
CA LEU A 101 -3.43 31.26 5.78
C LEU A 101 -3.21 32.79 5.85
N GLY A 102 -4.28 33.56 6.08
CA GLY A 102 -4.19 35.02 6.33
C GLY A 102 -3.79 35.88 5.12
N ALA A 103 -3.74 37.21 5.28
CA ALA A 103 -3.34 38.11 4.19
C ALA A 103 -1.82 38.03 3.95
N ILE A 104 -1.39 37.43 2.83
CA ILE A 104 0.02 37.52 2.39
C ILE A 104 0.27 38.97 1.93
N PRO A 105 1.31 39.65 2.43
CA PRO A 105 1.72 40.96 1.90
C PRO A 105 1.99 40.84 0.40
N GLY A 106 1.33 41.67 -0.42
CA GLY A 106 1.48 41.62 -1.89
C GLY A 106 2.93 41.79 -2.38
N GLU A 107 3.82 42.29 -1.52
CA GLU A 107 5.26 42.33 -1.77
C GLU A 107 5.87 40.93 -1.88
N ILE A 108 5.54 40.01 -0.97
CA ILE A 108 6.04 38.62 -0.99
C ILE A 108 5.60 37.92 -2.28
N GLY A 109 4.35 38.15 -2.70
CA GLY A 109 3.83 37.61 -3.95
C GLY A 109 4.64 38.05 -5.17
N ARG A 110 5.03 39.33 -5.23
CA ARG A 110 5.89 39.87 -6.30
C ARG A 110 7.28 39.23 -6.31
N LEU A 111 7.88 39.00 -5.14
CA LEU A 111 9.21 38.37 -5.04
C LEU A 111 9.19 36.93 -5.57
N VAL A 112 8.19 36.15 -5.16
CA VAL A 112 8.02 34.75 -5.61
C VAL A 112 7.77 34.71 -7.11
N GLN A 113 6.92 35.59 -7.65
CA GLN A 113 6.67 35.65 -9.08
C GLN A 113 7.94 35.99 -9.90
N LYS A 114 8.78 36.89 -9.38
CA LYS A 114 10.08 37.22 -10.00
C LYS A 114 11.07 36.06 -9.94
N ALA A 115 11.10 35.29 -8.86
CA ALA A 115 11.94 34.08 -8.76
C ALA A 115 11.47 32.97 -9.72
N LEU A 116 10.17 32.90 -10.00
CA LEU A 116 9.53 31.91 -10.88
C LEU A 116 9.35 32.36 -12.34
N GLN A 117 10.12 33.34 -12.81
CA GLN A 117 10.12 33.72 -14.23
C GLN A 117 10.68 32.60 -15.10
N LYS A 118 10.04 32.26 -16.22
CA LYS A 118 10.51 31.12 -17.04
C LYS A 118 11.83 31.43 -17.75
N ASP A 119 12.00 32.67 -18.20
CA ASP A 119 13.28 33.17 -18.70
C ASP A 119 14.21 33.47 -17.52
N ARG A 120 15.39 32.83 -17.50
CA ARG A 120 16.39 33.04 -16.44
C ARG A 120 16.95 34.46 -16.41
N ASN A 121 16.87 35.22 -17.50
CA ASN A 121 17.31 36.61 -17.55
C ASN A 121 16.30 37.58 -16.90
N GLU A 122 15.06 37.14 -16.71
CA GLU A 122 14.01 37.91 -16.02
C GLU A 122 13.91 37.56 -14.52
N ARG A 123 14.61 36.51 -14.07
CA ARG A 123 14.75 36.14 -12.66
C ARG A 123 15.76 37.03 -11.92
N TYR A 124 15.86 36.85 -10.61
CA TYR A 124 17.03 37.34 -9.87
C TYR A 124 18.31 36.74 -10.46
N GLN A 125 19.27 37.62 -10.76
CA GLN A 125 20.55 37.21 -11.33
C GLN A 125 21.49 36.69 -10.23
N ASP A 126 21.34 37.19 -9.00
CA ASP A 126 22.07 36.76 -7.81
C ASP A 126 21.10 36.48 -6.65
N MET A 127 21.38 35.44 -5.87
CA MET A 127 20.59 35.09 -4.68
C MET A 127 20.62 36.21 -3.62
N ARG A 128 21.69 37.01 -3.58
CA ARG A 128 21.84 38.17 -2.70
C ARG A 128 20.77 39.23 -2.95
N ASP A 129 20.33 39.41 -4.19
CA ASP A 129 19.26 40.36 -4.52
C ASP A 129 17.92 39.90 -3.95
N LEU A 130 17.60 38.60 -4.07
CA LEU A 130 16.41 38.02 -3.45
C LEU A 130 16.46 38.14 -1.91
N VAL A 131 17.63 37.92 -1.29
CA VAL A 131 17.82 38.09 0.15
C VAL A 131 17.62 39.55 0.59
N ASN A 132 18.11 40.52 -0.19
CA ASN A 132 17.93 41.94 0.12
C ASN A 132 16.46 42.33 0.07
N ASP A 133 15.74 41.92 -0.99
CA ASP A 133 14.31 42.22 -1.12
C ASP A 133 13.47 41.54 -0.01
N LEU A 134 13.81 40.30 0.38
CA LEU A 134 13.16 39.63 1.50
C LEU A 134 13.41 40.33 2.84
N ARG A 135 14.62 40.87 3.06
CA ARG A 135 14.96 41.66 4.25
C ARG A 135 14.21 42.98 4.28
N ASP A 136 13.98 43.61 3.13
CA ASP A 136 13.18 44.83 3.03
C ASP A 136 11.73 44.58 3.41
N VAL A 137 11.13 43.50 2.91
CA VAL A 137 9.78 43.09 3.34
C VAL A 137 9.75 42.78 4.83
N GLN A 138 10.74 42.07 5.37
CA GLN A 138 10.83 41.79 6.81
C GLN A 138 10.93 43.08 7.63
N ARG A 139 11.71 44.07 7.18
CA ARG A 139 11.82 45.39 7.84
C ARG A 139 10.50 46.15 7.82
N GLN A 140 9.77 46.12 6.71
CA GLN A 140 8.44 46.75 6.61
C GLN A 140 7.41 46.07 7.51
N LEU A 141 7.44 44.74 7.62
CA LEU A 141 6.54 43.98 8.49
C LEU A 141 6.85 44.15 9.99
N ASN A 142 8.11 44.38 10.33
CA ASN A 142 8.57 44.56 11.71
C ASN A 142 8.60 46.03 12.17
N ALA A 143 8.31 46.99 11.27
CA ALA A 143 8.20 48.38 11.65
C ALA A 143 6.92 48.59 12.50
N PRO A 144 6.99 49.22 13.68
CA PRO A 144 5.81 49.53 14.46
C PRO A 144 4.92 50.51 13.67
N ALA A 145 3.63 50.21 13.58
CA ALA A 145 2.64 51.12 13.03
C ALA A 145 2.63 52.42 13.85
N GLY A 146 3.22 53.49 13.33
CA GLY A 146 3.28 54.78 14.03
C GLY A 146 3.99 55.87 13.22
N GLY A 147 3.22 56.58 12.38
CA GLY A 147 3.71 57.73 11.63
C GLY A 147 2.68 58.43 10.75
N ALA A 148 1.39 58.35 11.08
CA ALA A 148 0.36 59.24 10.55
C ALA A 148 -0.47 59.79 11.71
N GLY A 149 -0.27 61.06 12.01
CA GLY A 149 -1.08 61.86 12.92
C GLY A 149 -0.23 62.97 13.56
N THR A 150 -0.53 64.26 13.47
CA THR A 150 -1.69 64.97 12.93
C THR A 150 -1.32 66.45 12.78
N ALA A 151 -1.84 67.12 11.76
CA ALA A 151 -2.22 68.52 11.88
C ALA A 151 -3.70 68.62 11.49
N SER A 152 -4.52 68.69 12.54
CA SER A 152 -5.83 69.36 12.66
C SER A 152 -6.92 69.10 11.61
N LEU A 153 -8.09 68.62 12.07
CA LEU A 153 -9.29 69.48 12.20
C LEU A 153 -10.49 68.66 12.76
N GLY A 154 -10.93 69.04 13.95
CA GLY A 154 -12.29 68.92 14.46
C GLY A 154 -12.44 70.00 15.55
N GLY A 155 -13.52 70.74 15.72
CA GLY A 155 -14.87 70.72 15.15
C GLY A 155 -15.51 72.12 15.30
N PRO A 156 -16.85 72.23 15.27
CA PRO A 156 -17.57 73.45 14.86
C PRO A 156 -17.93 74.41 16.00
N GLN A 157 -17.97 75.71 15.69
CA GLN A 157 -18.75 76.71 16.42
C GLN A 157 -19.22 77.82 15.46
N GLU A 158 -20.52 78.13 15.52
CA GLU A 158 -21.27 79.16 14.79
C GLU A 158 -20.84 80.59 15.15
N PRO A 159 -21.05 81.63 14.30
CA PRO A 159 -22.37 82.32 14.25
C PRO A 159 -22.78 82.94 12.88
N ALA A 160 -24.06 83.30 12.73
CA ALA A 160 -24.65 84.15 11.67
C ALA A 160 -24.76 85.64 12.09
N PRO A 161 -25.30 86.61 11.30
CA PRO A 161 -25.56 86.72 9.84
C PRO A 161 -24.82 87.96 9.23
N THR A 162 -24.83 88.30 7.92
CA THR A 162 -25.86 89.14 7.25
C THR A 162 -25.32 89.66 5.88
N ARG A 163 -26.14 89.59 4.81
CA ARG A 163 -26.18 90.40 3.55
C ARG A 163 -24.90 90.45 2.65
N GLU A 164 -24.94 90.48 1.32
CA GLU A 164 -25.98 90.75 0.32
C GLU A 164 -25.49 90.26 -1.06
N SER A 165 -26.43 89.78 -1.88
CA SER A 165 -26.67 90.04 -3.31
C SER A 165 -25.52 90.15 -4.34
N GLY A 166 -25.68 89.44 -5.48
CA GLY A 166 -25.05 89.84 -6.74
C GLY A 166 -25.07 88.78 -7.85
N SER A 167 -26.07 88.87 -8.72
CA SER A 167 -26.34 88.08 -9.94
C SER A 167 -25.28 88.16 -11.06
N LEU A 168 -25.14 87.04 -11.80
CA LEU A 168 -24.84 86.75 -13.23
C LEU A 168 -24.60 87.93 -14.24
N PRO A 169 -24.15 87.71 -15.51
CA PRO A 169 -23.16 86.77 -16.12
C PRO A 169 -22.31 87.40 -17.29
N SER A 170 -21.54 86.57 -18.02
CA SER A 170 -20.96 86.80 -19.39
C SER A 170 -19.63 87.60 -19.45
N ALA A 171 -18.68 87.45 -20.38
CA ALA A 171 -18.64 86.81 -21.70
C ALA A 171 -17.18 86.49 -22.14
N GLN A 172 -17.07 85.44 -22.96
CA GLN A 172 -16.27 85.26 -24.20
C GLN A 172 -14.75 85.47 -24.34
N ALA A 173 -14.26 84.62 -25.28
CA ALA A 173 -13.07 84.64 -26.14
C ALA A 173 -11.78 84.09 -25.50
N GLY A 174 -11.03 83.17 -26.12
CA GLY A 174 -11.11 82.50 -27.42
C GLY A 174 -9.78 81.77 -27.64
N GLY A 175 -9.76 80.66 -28.40
CA GLY A 175 -8.51 79.98 -28.78
C GLY A 175 -8.71 78.54 -29.22
N ARG A 176 -8.96 78.34 -30.51
CA ARG A 176 -9.07 77.04 -31.20
C ARG A 176 -7.66 76.53 -31.53
N THR A 177 -7.39 75.25 -31.29
CA THR A 177 -6.64 74.41 -32.24
C THR A 177 -7.20 72.98 -32.22
N SER A 178 -7.32 72.45 -33.44
CA SER A 178 -7.93 71.20 -33.90
C SER A 178 -7.16 69.93 -33.54
N GLY A 179 -7.88 68.79 -33.42
CA GLY A 179 -7.27 67.46 -33.54
C GLY A 179 -8.11 66.27 -33.06
N VAL A 180 -9.03 65.80 -33.92
CA VAL A 180 -9.45 64.38 -34.12
C VAL A 180 -10.14 63.59 -32.97
N ARG A 181 -11.36 63.09 -33.23
CA ARG A 181 -12.02 61.94 -32.55
C ARG A 181 -12.11 60.76 -33.54
N PRO A 182 -12.16 59.46 -33.10
CA PRO A 182 -13.46 58.75 -32.99
C PRO A 182 -13.51 57.59 -31.94
N ARG A 183 -14.60 57.38 -31.18
CA ARG A 183 -15.78 56.49 -31.41
C ARG A 183 -15.54 54.97 -31.19
N ALA A 184 -15.84 54.44 -29.99
CA ALA A 184 -16.08 53.00 -29.75
C ALA A 184 -16.85 52.71 -28.43
N TRP A 185 -18.19 52.72 -28.44
CA TRP A 185 -19.00 52.39 -27.24
C TRP A 185 -20.12 51.37 -27.48
N ARG A 186 -20.09 50.62 -28.60
CA ARG A 186 -21.07 49.55 -28.89
C ARG A 186 -20.53 48.12 -28.71
N HIS A 187 -19.22 47.91 -28.63
CA HIS A 187 -18.63 46.56 -28.55
C HIS A 187 -18.63 45.96 -27.13
N LYS A 188 -18.73 46.78 -26.08
CA LYS A 188 -18.60 46.29 -24.70
C LYS A 188 -19.74 45.37 -24.24
N ARG A 189 -20.98 45.59 -24.72
CA ARG A 189 -22.13 44.76 -24.32
C ARG A 189 -22.18 43.38 -25.02
N LEU A 190 -21.69 43.29 -26.25
CA LEU A 190 -21.57 42.02 -26.98
C LEU A 190 -20.43 41.15 -26.42
N ILE A 191 -19.32 41.77 -26.02
CA ILE A 191 -18.20 41.06 -25.39
C ILE A 191 -18.59 40.51 -24.01
N THR A 192 -19.36 41.27 -23.21
CA THR A 192 -19.84 40.77 -21.90
C THR A 192 -20.82 39.63 -22.03
N ALA A 193 -21.68 39.64 -23.05
CA ALA A 193 -22.62 38.53 -23.30
C ALA A 193 -21.88 37.26 -23.75
N ALA A 194 -20.92 37.38 -24.67
CA ALA A 194 -20.11 36.26 -25.14
C ALA A 194 -19.24 35.66 -24.01
N ALA A 195 -18.67 36.50 -23.13
CA ALA A 195 -17.89 36.05 -21.98
C ALA A 195 -18.75 35.30 -20.95
N ALA A 196 -19.98 35.75 -20.71
CA ALA A 196 -20.92 35.06 -19.81
C ALA A 196 -21.35 33.70 -20.38
N THR A 197 -21.62 33.61 -21.68
CA THR A 197 -21.94 32.33 -22.34
C THR A 197 -20.76 31.38 -22.30
N LEU A 198 -19.54 31.88 -22.56
CA LEU A 198 -18.32 31.08 -22.49
C LEU A 198 -18.06 30.58 -21.05
N ALA A 199 -18.29 31.41 -20.04
CA ALA A 199 -18.17 30.99 -18.63
C ALA A 199 -19.17 29.89 -18.25
N VAL A 200 -20.42 29.96 -18.75
CA VAL A 200 -21.42 28.90 -18.52
C VAL A 200 -21.06 27.61 -19.26
N VAL A 201 -20.54 27.70 -20.49
CA VAL A 201 -20.06 26.53 -21.25
C VAL A 201 -18.84 25.91 -20.58
N LEU A 202 -17.88 26.71 -20.11
CA LEU A 202 -16.71 26.24 -19.38
C LEU A 202 -17.08 25.65 -18.01
N ALA A 203 -18.03 26.24 -17.29
CA ALA A 203 -18.53 25.69 -16.03
C ALA A 203 -19.31 24.38 -16.27
N GLY A 204 -20.12 24.31 -17.34
CA GLY A 204 -20.81 23.10 -17.75
C GLY A 204 -19.85 21.99 -18.20
N PHE A 205 -18.83 22.33 -18.98
CA PHE A 205 -17.75 21.43 -19.37
C PHE A 205 -16.97 20.95 -18.15
N TRP A 206 -16.62 21.87 -17.24
CA TRP A 206 -15.94 21.54 -15.99
C TRP A 206 -16.80 20.64 -15.10
N LEU A 207 -18.12 20.87 -14.99
CA LEU A 207 -19.04 19.98 -14.27
C LEU A 207 -19.19 18.61 -14.96
N LEU A 208 -19.14 18.56 -16.30
CA LEU A 208 -19.16 17.32 -17.08
C LEU A 208 -17.84 16.55 -17.01
N THR A 209 -16.70 17.23 -16.83
CA THR A 209 -15.38 16.60 -16.70
C THR A 209 -14.98 16.31 -15.27
N SER A 210 -15.43 17.11 -14.28
CA SER A 210 -15.19 16.91 -12.84
C SER A 210 -16.14 15.89 -12.22
N ARG A 211 -17.25 15.57 -12.91
CA ARG A 211 -18.08 14.39 -12.64
C ARG A 211 -17.64 13.15 -13.42
N ARG A 212 -16.53 13.20 -14.16
CA ARG A 212 -15.86 11.95 -14.48
C ARG A 212 -15.34 11.42 -13.15
N PRO A 213 -15.72 10.20 -12.75
CA PRO A 213 -14.88 9.48 -11.80
C PRO A 213 -13.43 9.58 -12.30
N GLY A 214 -12.43 9.44 -11.44
CA GLY A 214 -11.08 9.14 -11.94
C GLY A 214 -11.11 7.93 -12.89
N PRO A 215 -9.99 7.34 -13.30
CA PRO A 215 -10.03 5.93 -13.69
C PRO A 215 -10.45 5.12 -12.44
N GLY A 216 -11.76 5.15 -12.16
CA GLY A 216 -12.45 4.22 -11.32
C GLY A 216 -12.13 2.90 -11.93
N PHE A 217 -11.47 2.10 -11.10
CA PHE A 217 -11.41 0.66 -11.22
C PHE A 217 -12.61 0.20 -12.04
N VAL A 218 -12.37 -0.34 -13.24
CA VAL A 218 -13.41 -1.12 -13.90
C VAL A 218 -13.36 -2.44 -13.16
N PRO A 219 -14.26 -2.71 -12.18
CA PRO A 219 -14.38 -4.06 -11.70
C PRO A 219 -14.58 -4.94 -12.93
N VAL A 220 -13.83 -6.03 -13.02
CA VAL A 220 -14.24 -7.12 -13.90
C VAL A 220 -15.68 -7.39 -13.49
N PRO A 221 -16.68 -7.22 -14.37
CA PRO A 221 -18.06 -7.50 -13.99
C PRO A 221 -18.09 -8.91 -13.42
N LEU A 222 -18.78 -9.13 -12.30
CA LEU A 222 -19.04 -10.47 -11.77
C LEU A 222 -19.55 -11.32 -12.94
N ARG A 223 -18.64 -12.11 -13.50
CA ARG A 223 -18.91 -12.89 -14.70
C ARG A 223 -19.81 -14.04 -14.28
N PRO A 224 -20.75 -14.47 -15.14
CA PRO A 224 -21.75 -15.45 -14.77
C PRO A 224 -21.12 -16.61 -14.00
N ALA A 225 -21.72 -16.94 -12.85
CA ALA A 225 -21.27 -18.06 -12.04
C ALA A 225 -21.16 -19.30 -12.93
N PRO A 226 -20.07 -20.09 -12.80
CA PRO A 226 -19.93 -21.31 -13.58
C PRO A 226 -21.11 -22.26 -13.33
N ALA A 227 -21.25 -23.24 -14.22
CA ALA A 227 -22.07 -24.42 -13.94
C ALA A 227 -21.70 -24.98 -12.55
N PRO A 228 -22.65 -25.55 -11.81
CA PRO A 228 -22.37 -26.11 -10.49
C PRO A 228 -21.24 -27.15 -10.59
N VAL A 229 -20.14 -26.88 -9.89
CA VAL A 229 -18.98 -27.77 -9.82
C VAL A 229 -19.14 -28.76 -8.68
N THR A 230 -18.60 -29.97 -8.86
CA THR A 230 -18.59 -30.99 -7.80
C THR A 230 -17.24 -30.97 -7.12
N LEU A 231 -17.23 -30.60 -5.84
CA LEU A 231 -16.06 -30.61 -4.96
C LEU A 231 -16.03 -31.90 -4.15
N THR A 232 -14.92 -32.65 -4.24
CA THR A 232 -14.70 -33.86 -3.44
C THR A 232 -13.37 -33.76 -2.71
N ALA A 233 -13.40 -33.74 -1.37
CA ALA A 233 -12.19 -33.76 -0.57
C ALA A 233 -11.54 -35.16 -0.61
N LEU A 234 -10.22 -35.20 -0.74
CA LEU A 234 -9.45 -36.42 -0.60
C LEU A 234 -9.19 -36.71 0.88
N PRO A 235 -9.19 -37.99 1.30
CA PRO A 235 -8.91 -38.37 2.69
C PRO A 235 -7.40 -38.22 2.98
N ILE A 236 -6.96 -36.99 3.22
CA ILE A 236 -5.58 -36.65 3.60
C ILE A 236 -5.63 -35.93 4.94
N ASP A 237 -5.06 -36.54 5.96
CA ASP A 237 -5.00 -35.96 7.29
C ASP A 237 -3.74 -35.09 7.48
N GLY A 238 -3.89 -34.03 8.28
CA GLY A 238 -2.81 -33.13 8.71
C GLY A 238 -2.67 -31.83 7.90
N ASP A 239 -1.65 -31.04 8.20
CA ASP A 239 -1.43 -29.74 7.57
C ASP A 239 -0.75 -29.90 6.20
N VAL A 240 -1.56 -30.00 5.14
CA VAL A 240 -1.07 -30.06 3.76
C VAL A 240 -0.68 -28.66 3.28
N ARG A 241 0.56 -28.54 2.82
CA ARG A 241 1.13 -27.27 2.35
C ARG A 241 1.09 -27.10 0.84
N GLU A 242 1.17 -28.20 0.10
CA GLU A 242 1.07 -28.27 -1.35
C GLU A 242 0.56 -29.64 -1.80
N ALA A 243 -0.12 -29.70 -2.94
CA ALA A 243 -0.57 -30.95 -3.56
C ALA A 243 -0.61 -30.84 -5.10
N THR A 244 -0.37 -31.96 -5.77
CA THR A 244 -0.43 -32.08 -7.23
C THR A 244 -0.89 -33.48 -7.66
N ILE A 245 -1.54 -33.59 -8.82
CA ILE A 245 -2.01 -34.85 -9.38
C ILE A 245 -1.09 -35.35 -10.50
N SER A 246 -0.92 -36.67 -10.63
CA SER A 246 -0.14 -37.27 -11.71
C SER A 246 -0.81 -37.05 -13.08
N PRO A 247 -0.04 -37.06 -14.19
CA PRO A 247 -0.58 -36.89 -15.53
C PRO A 247 -1.65 -37.91 -15.89
N ASP A 248 -1.55 -39.15 -15.40
CA ASP A 248 -2.56 -40.20 -15.61
C ASP A 248 -3.77 -40.12 -14.65
N GLY A 249 -3.77 -39.16 -13.72
CA GLY A 249 -4.83 -38.96 -12.73
C GLY A 249 -4.89 -40.01 -11.61
N ARG A 250 -3.95 -40.96 -11.54
CA ARG A 250 -4.00 -42.10 -10.61
C ARG A 250 -3.37 -41.84 -9.26
N LEU A 251 -2.44 -40.90 -9.17
CA LEU A 251 -1.68 -40.59 -7.97
C LEU A 251 -1.83 -39.12 -7.59
N VAL A 252 -1.79 -38.85 -6.29
CA VAL A 252 -1.66 -37.51 -5.73
C VAL A 252 -0.39 -37.47 -4.91
N ALA A 253 0.45 -36.47 -5.18
CA ALA A 253 1.61 -36.15 -4.37
C ALA A 253 1.31 -34.89 -3.55
N TYR A 254 1.76 -34.85 -2.30
CA TYR A 254 1.54 -33.71 -1.41
C TYR A 254 2.65 -33.57 -0.37
N VAL A 255 2.81 -32.35 0.15
CA VAL A 255 3.72 -32.05 1.26
C VAL A 255 2.90 -31.82 2.52
N ARG A 256 3.16 -32.62 3.56
CA ARG A 256 2.55 -32.46 4.89
C ARG A 256 3.55 -31.85 5.85
N ARG A 257 3.08 -30.93 6.69
CA ARG A 257 3.84 -30.34 7.78
C ARG A 257 3.44 -30.96 9.11
N ASP A 258 4.45 -31.35 9.89
CA ASP A 258 4.33 -31.78 11.28
C ASP A 258 5.28 -30.93 12.15
N GLY A 259 4.73 -29.90 12.79
CA GLY A 259 5.53 -28.90 13.51
C GLY A 259 6.40 -28.07 12.56
N ILE A 260 7.72 -28.14 12.73
CA ILE A 260 8.69 -27.46 11.85
C ILE A 260 9.20 -28.34 10.70
N SER A 261 8.91 -29.64 10.74
CA SER A 261 9.32 -30.61 9.73
C SER A 261 8.26 -30.76 8.65
N GLU A 262 8.70 -30.98 7.42
CA GLU A 262 7.83 -31.25 6.27
C GLU A 262 8.25 -32.57 5.60
N THR A 263 7.27 -33.37 5.18
CA THR A 263 7.47 -34.68 4.53
C THR A 263 6.67 -34.72 3.23
N ALA A 264 7.25 -35.24 2.14
CA ALA A 264 6.52 -35.40 0.87
C ALA A 264 6.01 -36.83 0.72
N TYR A 265 4.74 -36.95 0.37
CA TYR A 265 4.02 -38.22 0.23
C TYR A 265 3.47 -38.41 -1.17
N VAL A 266 3.27 -39.67 -1.55
CA VAL A 266 2.48 -40.08 -2.71
C VAL A 266 1.42 -41.09 -2.26
N GLN A 267 0.20 -40.95 -2.76
CA GLN A 267 -0.88 -41.91 -2.52
C GLN A 267 -1.78 -42.07 -3.76
N PRO A 268 -2.61 -43.13 -3.82
CA PRO A 268 -3.65 -43.25 -4.84
C PRO A 268 -4.64 -42.08 -4.79
N ALA A 269 -4.97 -41.51 -5.95
CA ALA A 269 -5.92 -40.41 -6.08
C ALA A 269 -7.36 -40.81 -5.67
N SER A 270 -7.66 -42.11 -5.63
CA SER A 270 -8.92 -42.64 -5.10
C SER A 270 -9.03 -42.53 -3.57
N GLY A 271 -7.92 -42.26 -2.87
CA GLY A 271 -7.84 -42.37 -1.41
C GLY A 271 -7.83 -43.81 -0.88
N ALA A 272 -7.97 -44.81 -1.75
CA ALA A 272 -7.98 -46.22 -1.38
C ALA A 272 -6.55 -46.79 -1.38
N GLY A 273 -5.77 -46.49 -0.34
CA GLY A 273 -4.44 -47.05 -0.14
C GLY A 273 -3.56 -46.21 0.79
N PRO A 274 -2.43 -46.76 1.28
CA PRO A 274 -1.54 -46.04 2.18
C PRO A 274 -0.78 -44.93 1.44
N ALA A 275 -0.51 -43.83 2.16
CA ALA A 275 0.43 -42.81 1.72
C ALA A 275 1.87 -43.29 1.91
N THR A 276 2.70 -43.16 0.88
CA THR A 276 4.11 -43.52 0.91
C THR A 276 4.96 -42.26 1.01
N ALA A 277 5.81 -42.15 2.04
CA ALA A 277 6.77 -41.07 2.15
C ALA A 277 7.88 -41.25 1.09
N VAL A 278 7.97 -40.33 0.14
CA VAL A 278 8.99 -40.35 -0.92
C VAL A 278 10.16 -39.43 -0.60
N VAL A 279 9.94 -38.39 0.19
CA VAL A 279 10.99 -37.56 0.80
C VAL A 279 10.79 -37.58 2.31
N PRO A 280 11.80 -37.99 3.10
CA PRO A 280 11.67 -38.07 4.55
C PRO A 280 11.53 -36.69 5.20
N ALA A 281 11.07 -36.69 6.46
CA ALA A 281 10.86 -35.47 7.24
C ALA A 281 12.13 -34.62 7.33
N SER A 282 12.03 -33.34 6.96
CA SER A 282 13.12 -32.37 7.09
C SER A 282 12.61 -30.95 7.30
N GLU A 283 13.46 -30.08 7.83
CA GLU A 283 13.18 -28.63 8.00
C GLU A 283 13.53 -27.82 6.73
N THR A 284 13.67 -28.49 5.58
CA THR A 284 14.10 -27.88 4.31
C THR A 284 13.07 -26.91 3.71
N GLY A 285 11.80 -27.05 4.09
CA GLY A 285 10.69 -26.25 3.54
C GLY A 285 10.38 -26.63 2.09
N TRP A 286 9.73 -27.76 1.84
CA TRP A 286 9.49 -28.26 0.49
C TRP A 286 8.34 -27.54 -0.21
N ARG A 287 8.57 -27.01 -1.41
CA ARG A 287 7.61 -26.24 -2.20
C ARG A 287 7.67 -26.59 -3.67
N SER A 288 6.74 -26.03 -4.44
CA SER A 288 6.64 -26.13 -5.90
C SER A 288 6.67 -27.57 -6.42
N LEU A 289 5.82 -28.43 -5.88
CA LEU A 289 5.70 -29.86 -6.21
C LEU A 289 5.09 -30.13 -7.60
N SER A 290 5.76 -30.91 -8.45
CA SER A 290 5.27 -31.31 -9.78
C SER A 290 5.69 -32.73 -10.18
N PHE A 291 4.84 -33.46 -10.92
CA PHE A 291 5.23 -34.71 -11.59
C PHE A 291 6.00 -34.44 -12.89
N SER A 292 6.89 -35.37 -13.26
CA SER A 292 7.35 -35.48 -14.64
C SER A 292 6.21 -35.88 -15.58
N PRO A 293 6.27 -35.54 -16.89
CA PRO A 293 5.18 -35.86 -17.84
C PRO A 293 4.84 -37.34 -17.96
N ASP A 294 5.82 -38.22 -17.73
CA ASP A 294 5.64 -39.68 -17.71
C ASP A 294 5.11 -40.23 -16.36
N GLY A 295 4.95 -39.37 -15.36
CA GLY A 295 4.50 -39.72 -14.00
C GLY A 295 5.52 -40.53 -13.17
N SER A 296 6.75 -40.73 -13.64
CA SER A 296 7.73 -41.60 -12.96
C SER A 296 8.52 -40.90 -11.84
N ARG A 297 8.58 -39.57 -11.86
CA ARG A 297 9.36 -38.75 -10.92
C ARG A 297 8.56 -37.57 -10.39
N LEU A 298 8.95 -37.11 -9.20
CA LEU A 298 8.52 -35.85 -8.62
C LEU A 298 9.69 -34.87 -8.59
N PHE A 299 9.37 -33.61 -8.82
CA PHE A 299 10.27 -32.49 -8.69
C PHE A 299 9.77 -31.57 -7.57
N LEU A 300 10.70 -31.17 -6.68
CA LEU A 300 10.41 -30.33 -5.52
C LEU A 300 11.49 -29.26 -5.37
N ARG A 301 11.06 -28.04 -5.08
CA ARG A 301 11.94 -26.92 -4.77
C ARG A 301 12.13 -26.80 -3.26
N THR A 302 13.33 -26.48 -2.81
CA THR A 302 13.58 -26.11 -1.40
C THR A 302 13.18 -24.66 -1.14
N ASN A 303 12.82 -24.37 0.10
CA ASN A 303 12.58 -23.01 0.58
C ASN A 303 13.12 -22.90 2.02
N PRO A 304 14.44 -23.12 2.19
CA PRO A 304 15.05 -23.24 3.50
C PRO A 304 15.00 -21.89 4.24
N PRO A 305 14.77 -21.88 5.55
CA PRO A 305 14.70 -20.64 6.32
C PRO A 305 16.03 -19.87 6.39
N THR A 306 17.15 -20.54 6.10
CA THR A 306 18.51 -20.01 6.28
C THR A 306 19.22 -19.62 4.98
N SER A 307 18.62 -19.86 3.81
CA SER A 307 19.24 -19.55 2.51
C SER A 307 18.27 -18.79 1.62
N ALA A 308 18.77 -17.74 0.98
CA ALA A 308 18.03 -17.02 -0.06
C ALA A 308 18.01 -17.80 -1.40
N ILE A 309 18.90 -18.77 -1.56
CA ILE A 309 19.01 -19.60 -2.77
C ILE A 309 18.22 -20.89 -2.56
N ASN A 310 17.30 -21.13 -3.48
CA ASN A 310 16.44 -22.30 -3.57
C ASN A 310 17.03 -23.34 -4.53
N GLU A 311 16.80 -24.61 -4.28
CA GLU A 311 17.32 -25.71 -5.10
C GLU A 311 16.19 -26.62 -5.57
N LEU A 312 16.28 -27.13 -6.80
CA LEU A 312 15.34 -28.08 -7.37
C LEU A 312 15.88 -29.51 -7.23
N TYR A 313 15.07 -30.39 -6.67
CA TYR A 313 15.36 -31.81 -6.47
C TYR A 313 14.41 -32.68 -7.30
N GLN A 314 14.89 -33.86 -7.69
CA GLN A 314 14.09 -34.93 -8.26
C GLN A 314 14.09 -36.16 -7.35
N VAL A 315 12.97 -36.87 -7.30
CA VAL A 315 12.80 -38.14 -6.58
C VAL A 315 11.94 -39.11 -7.38
N PRO A 316 12.29 -40.41 -7.46
CA PRO A 316 11.41 -41.41 -8.06
C PRO A 316 10.10 -41.54 -7.28
N VAL A 317 8.97 -41.67 -7.97
CA VAL A 317 7.65 -41.87 -7.33
C VAL A 317 7.58 -43.17 -6.53
N ALA A 318 8.31 -44.20 -6.97
CA ALA A 318 8.46 -45.46 -6.24
C ALA A 318 9.33 -45.36 -4.96
N GLY A 319 9.85 -44.17 -4.64
CA GLY A 319 10.87 -43.97 -3.62
C GLY A 319 12.29 -44.24 -4.14
N GLY A 320 13.29 -43.66 -3.49
CA GLY A 320 14.69 -43.84 -3.87
C GLY A 320 15.57 -42.64 -3.53
N LEU A 321 16.69 -42.52 -4.25
CA LEU A 321 17.66 -41.46 -4.02
C LEU A 321 17.09 -40.09 -4.46
N VAL A 322 17.05 -39.15 -3.53
CA VAL A 322 16.73 -37.74 -3.79
C VAL A 322 17.96 -37.07 -4.40
N ARG A 323 17.83 -36.52 -5.61
CA ARG A 323 18.95 -35.91 -6.35
C ARG A 323 18.68 -34.44 -6.66
N ARG A 324 19.65 -33.58 -6.37
CA ARG A 324 19.62 -32.17 -6.81
C ARG A 324 19.78 -32.09 -8.34
N VAL A 325 18.97 -31.25 -8.96
CA VAL A 325 18.91 -31.03 -10.42
C VAL A 325 19.54 -29.68 -10.75
N ILE A 326 19.02 -28.60 -10.18
CA ILE A 326 19.48 -27.22 -10.41
C ILE A 326 19.53 -26.45 -9.09
N THR A 327 20.45 -25.49 -9.00
CA THR A 327 20.52 -24.46 -7.94
C THR A 327 19.96 -23.14 -8.44
N ASP A 328 19.45 -22.30 -7.53
CA ASP A 328 18.92 -20.97 -7.83
C ASP A 328 17.66 -21.06 -8.71
N VAL A 329 16.58 -21.63 -8.16
CA VAL A 329 15.29 -21.81 -8.84
C VAL A 329 14.19 -21.19 -8.00
N ASP A 330 13.42 -20.24 -8.53
CA ASP A 330 12.44 -19.46 -7.75
C ASP A 330 10.97 -19.76 -8.07
N SER A 331 10.73 -20.87 -8.77
CA SER A 331 9.39 -21.36 -9.10
C SER A 331 9.31 -22.88 -9.21
N MET A 332 8.10 -23.38 -9.47
CA MET A 332 7.91 -24.75 -9.98
C MET A 332 8.55 -24.91 -11.34
N ALA A 333 9.07 -26.11 -11.61
CA ALA A 333 9.52 -26.52 -12.93
C ALA A 333 8.29 -26.91 -13.76
N SER A 334 8.12 -26.31 -14.93
CA SER A 334 7.08 -26.68 -15.88
C SER A 334 7.69 -27.37 -17.08
N PHE A 335 7.27 -28.61 -17.35
CA PHE A 335 7.88 -29.48 -18.34
C PHE A 335 7.36 -29.20 -19.75
N ALA A 336 8.25 -29.26 -20.73
CA ALA A 336 7.87 -29.42 -22.12
C ALA A 336 7.10 -30.75 -22.29
N PRO A 337 6.16 -30.85 -23.24
CA PRO A 337 5.35 -32.06 -23.42
C PRO A 337 6.16 -33.34 -23.66
N GLY A 338 7.33 -33.22 -24.29
CA GLY A 338 8.25 -34.33 -24.51
C GLY A 338 9.00 -34.82 -23.27
N GLY A 339 8.95 -34.08 -22.16
CA GLY A 339 9.62 -34.42 -20.89
C GLY A 339 11.15 -34.33 -20.92
N ASP A 340 11.74 -33.82 -22.00
CA ASP A 340 13.18 -33.66 -22.19
C ASP A 340 13.73 -32.40 -21.49
N ARG A 341 12.89 -31.38 -21.36
CA ARG A 341 13.25 -30.04 -20.85
C ARG A 341 12.15 -29.45 -19.98
N PHE A 342 12.52 -28.46 -19.17
CA PHE A 342 11.58 -27.68 -18.38
C PHE A 342 11.95 -26.20 -18.36
N VAL A 343 10.95 -25.36 -18.03
CA VAL A 343 11.10 -23.93 -17.79
C VAL A 343 10.88 -23.61 -16.32
N PHE A 344 11.64 -22.66 -15.79
CA PHE A 344 11.50 -22.16 -14.42
C PHE A 344 11.80 -20.67 -14.33
N ARG A 345 11.38 -20.01 -13.25
CA ARG A 345 11.71 -18.62 -12.95
C ARG A 345 12.98 -18.55 -12.10
N ARG A 346 13.84 -17.59 -12.39
CA ARG A 346 14.98 -17.18 -11.55
C ARG A 346 14.95 -15.67 -11.38
N ASP A 347 15.05 -15.20 -10.15
CA ASP A 347 15.00 -13.78 -9.81
C ASP A 347 16.42 -13.27 -9.48
N TYR A 348 16.75 -12.07 -9.98
CA TYR A 348 18.00 -11.39 -9.68
C TYR A 348 17.70 -10.04 -9.02
N PRO A 349 17.44 -10.00 -7.69
CA PRO A 349 17.04 -8.78 -6.99
C PRO A 349 18.02 -7.63 -7.14
N ASP A 350 19.32 -7.91 -7.10
CA ASP A 350 20.39 -6.91 -7.24
C ASP A 350 20.37 -6.22 -8.61
N ARG A 351 19.94 -6.94 -9.64
CA ARG A 351 19.78 -6.42 -11.01
C ARG A 351 18.37 -5.91 -11.26
N ARG A 352 17.43 -6.16 -10.34
CA ARG A 352 15.98 -5.97 -10.49
C ARG A 352 15.46 -6.69 -11.73
N GLU A 353 15.89 -7.92 -11.96
CA GLU A 353 15.50 -8.73 -13.11
C GLU A 353 14.82 -10.01 -12.67
N SER A 354 14.01 -10.56 -13.58
CA SER A 354 13.48 -11.91 -13.48
C SER A 354 13.60 -12.57 -14.84
N CYS A 355 14.03 -13.82 -14.84
CA CYS A 355 14.28 -14.60 -16.05
C CYS A 355 13.41 -15.85 -16.05
N LEU A 356 12.86 -16.18 -17.21
CA LEU A 356 12.43 -17.54 -17.51
C LEU A 356 13.62 -18.29 -18.09
N MET A 357 14.02 -19.34 -17.40
CA MET A 357 15.17 -20.17 -17.70
C MET A 357 14.71 -21.51 -18.28
N LEU A 358 15.42 -22.00 -19.29
CA LEU A 358 15.26 -23.34 -19.85
C LEU A 358 16.40 -24.23 -19.41
N ALA A 359 16.10 -25.47 -19.09
CA ALA A 359 17.09 -26.50 -18.84
C ALA A 359 16.59 -27.87 -19.33
N ASN A 360 17.53 -28.78 -19.55
CA ASN A 360 17.25 -30.20 -19.71
C ASN A 360 16.74 -30.79 -18.40
N VAL A 361 16.01 -31.90 -18.48
CA VAL A 361 15.43 -32.59 -17.30
C VAL A 361 16.48 -33.01 -16.25
N ASP A 362 17.73 -33.19 -16.66
CA ASP A 362 18.86 -33.49 -15.77
C ASP A 362 19.53 -32.25 -15.15
N GLY A 363 19.08 -31.06 -15.51
CA GLY A 363 19.59 -29.77 -15.08
C GLY A 363 20.64 -29.14 -16.00
N SER A 364 21.10 -29.86 -17.03
CA SER A 364 22.11 -29.36 -17.95
C SER A 364 21.54 -28.37 -18.99
N GLY A 365 22.42 -27.66 -19.69
CA GLY A 365 22.03 -26.82 -20.83
C GLY A 365 21.22 -25.57 -20.45
N GLU A 366 21.40 -25.05 -19.23
CA GLU A 366 20.72 -23.84 -18.77
C GLU A 366 20.91 -22.67 -19.75
N ARG A 367 19.80 -22.07 -20.17
CA ARG A 367 19.80 -20.85 -20.97
C ARG A 367 18.60 -19.97 -20.65
N THR A 368 18.75 -18.67 -20.81
CA THR A 368 17.65 -17.72 -20.67
C THR A 368 16.72 -17.82 -21.87
N LEU A 369 15.41 -17.95 -21.63
CA LEU A 369 14.36 -17.85 -22.65
C LEU A 369 13.85 -16.42 -22.77
N ALA A 370 13.55 -15.77 -21.63
CA ALA A 370 13.06 -14.40 -21.61
C ALA A 370 13.48 -13.70 -20.32
N THR A 371 13.76 -12.40 -20.41
CA THR A 371 14.11 -11.54 -19.26
C THR A 371 13.14 -10.38 -19.19
N ARG A 372 12.75 -10.01 -17.97
CA ARG A 372 11.99 -8.79 -17.68
C ARG A 372 12.69 -8.02 -16.56
N HIS A 373 12.61 -6.70 -16.63
CA HIS A 373 13.33 -5.78 -15.75
C HIS A 373 12.38 -4.88 -14.96
N GLY A 374 12.82 -4.45 -13.78
CA GLY A 374 12.15 -3.46 -12.94
C GLY A 374 10.73 -3.88 -12.55
N HIS A 375 9.77 -2.98 -12.75
CA HIS A 375 8.37 -3.18 -12.36
C HIS A 375 7.59 -4.14 -13.27
N HIS A 376 8.26 -4.71 -14.29
CA HIS A 376 7.68 -5.67 -15.22
C HIS A 376 7.97 -7.13 -14.86
N ASN A 377 8.62 -7.43 -13.72
CA ASN A 377 9.12 -8.77 -13.43
C ASN A 377 8.07 -9.89 -13.55
N PHE A 378 8.52 -11.07 -14.00
CA PHE A 378 7.77 -12.31 -13.92
C PHE A 378 7.48 -12.64 -12.45
N VAL A 379 6.33 -13.28 -12.21
CA VAL A 379 5.92 -13.77 -10.90
C VAL A 379 5.30 -15.16 -11.02
N ASN A 380 5.28 -15.87 -9.90
CA ASN A 380 4.80 -17.25 -9.78
C ASN A 380 5.49 -18.21 -10.76
N SER A 381 4.93 -19.39 -10.94
CA SER A 381 5.46 -20.42 -11.82
C SER A 381 5.03 -20.23 -13.27
N PRO A 382 5.95 -20.41 -14.25
CA PRO A 382 5.57 -20.50 -15.65
C PRO A 382 4.82 -21.83 -15.92
N ALA A 383 4.09 -21.89 -17.03
CA ALA A 383 3.38 -23.07 -17.49
C ALA A 383 3.61 -23.31 -18.98
N TRP A 384 4.16 -24.47 -19.34
CA TRP A 384 4.40 -24.87 -20.73
C TRP A 384 3.10 -25.35 -21.39
N SER A 385 2.84 -24.91 -22.62
CA SER A 385 1.68 -25.35 -23.40
C SER A 385 1.79 -26.82 -23.79
N PRO A 386 0.65 -27.54 -23.92
CA PRO A 386 0.65 -28.95 -24.31
C PRO A 386 1.21 -29.22 -25.70
N ASP A 387 1.23 -28.22 -26.60
CA ASP A 387 1.83 -28.31 -27.93
C ASP A 387 3.35 -28.00 -27.95
N GLY A 388 3.91 -27.58 -26.81
CA GLY A 388 5.32 -27.27 -26.64
C GLY A 388 5.76 -25.93 -27.21
N ARG A 389 4.89 -25.16 -27.87
CA ARG A 389 5.26 -23.93 -28.59
C ARG A 389 5.26 -22.68 -27.74
N THR A 390 4.53 -22.69 -26.63
CA THR A 390 4.25 -21.49 -25.84
C THR A 390 4.53 -21.76 -24.37
N VAL A 391 5.12 -20.78 -23.67
CA VAL A 391 5.18 -20.75 -22.21
C VAL A 391 4.31 -19.61 -21.72
N ALA A 392 3.34 -19.90 -20.85
CA ALA A 392 2.56 -18.88 -20.16
C ALA A 392 3.26 -18.48 -18.85
N SER A 393 3.19 -17.21 -18.47
CA SER A 393 3.69 -16.72 -17.19
C SER A 393 2.89 -15.51 -16.73
N LEU A 394 2.98 -15.17 -15.45
CA LEU A 394 2.40 -13.97 -14.89
C LEU A 394 3.49 -12.90 -14.76
N ALA A 395 3.14 -11.64 -14.99
CA ALA A 395 4.04 -10.49 -14.85
C ALA A 395 3.38 -9.37 -14.05
N ARG A 396 4.19 -8.54 -13.40
CA ARG A 396 3.71 -7.35 -12.68
C ARG A 396 3.31 -6.24 -13.66
N ASP A 397 2.17 -5.61 -13.41
CA ASP A 397 1.70 -4.42 -14.15
C ASP A 397 2.35 -3.14 -13.58
N PRO A 398 3.19 -2.43 -14.36
CA PRO A 398 3.80 -1.19 -13.91
C PRO A 398 2.83 -0.01 -13.86
N GLY A 399 1.70 -0.08 -14.57
CA GLY A 399 0.71 1.00 -14.63
C GLY A 399 -0.26 1.01 -13.46
N ALA A 400 -0.22 -0.01 -12.60
CA ALA A 400 -1.13 -0.12 -11.46
C ALA A 400 -0.70 0.80 -10.33
N VAL A 401 -1.67 1.47 -9.68
CA VAL A 401 -1.52 2.51 -8.63
C VAL A 401 -0.64 2.10 -7.44
N ASN A 402 -0.24 0.82 -7.33
CA ASN A 402 0.70 0.30 -6.33
C ASN A 402 1.55 -0.91 -6.83
N GLU A 403 1.69 -1.12 -8.14
CA GLU A 403 2.48 -2.23 -8.76
C GLU A 403 2.15 -3.67 -8.31
N GLN A 404 1.03 -3.87 -7.60
CA GLN A 404 0.69 -5.22 -7.14
C GLN A 404 -0.16 -5.98 -8.14
N GLN A 405 -0.73 -5.33 -9.16
CA GLN A 405 -1.50 -6.07 -10.16
C GLN A 405 -0.60 -6.97 -11.00
N ARG A 406 -1.16 -8.11 -11.40
CA ARG A 406 -0.55 -9.15 -12.22
C ARG A 406 -1.36 -9.35 -13.48
N TYR A 407 -0.67 -9.61 -14.57
CA TYR A 407 -1.29 -9.92 -15.85
C TYR A 407 -0.58 -11.08 -16.53
N LEU A 408 -1.28 -11.69 -17.47
CA LEU A 408 -0.84 -12.89 -18.16
C LEU A 408 -0.01 -12.51 -19.39
N VAL A 409 1.12 -13.17 -19.55
CA VAL A 409 1.96 -13.11 -20.75
C VAL A 409 2.17 -14.51 -21.29
N VAL A 410 2.33 -14.58 -22.60
CA VAL A 410 2.74 -15.78 -23.31
C VAL A 410 4.06 -15.51 -24.01
N ILE A 411 4.95 -16.49 -23.96
CA ILE A 411 6.31 -16.44 -24.44
C ILE A 411 6.44 -17.53 -25.49
N ASP A 412 6.93 -17.18 -26.68
CA ASP A 412 7.25 -18.16 -27.69
C ASP A 412 8.44 -19.02 -27.22
N ALA A 413 8.29 -20.34 -27.22
CA ALA A 413 9.31 -21.25 -26.69
C ALA A 413 10.55 -21.37 -27.59
N LEU A 414 10.48 -20.93 -28.84
CA LEU A 414 11.58 -20.96 -29.80
C LEU A 414 12.51 -19.75 -29.62
N ASP A 415 11.94 -18.54 -29.61
CA ASP A 415 12.70 -17.29 -29.68
C ASP A 415 12.55 -16.38 -28.44
N GLY A 416 11.67 -16.73 -27.50
CA GLY A 416 11.46 -15.96 -26.28
C GLY A 416 10.59 -14.72 -26.44
N ALA A 417 9.93 -14.53 -27.60
CA ALA A 417 9.10 -13.37 -27.84
C ALA A 417 7.91 -13.32 -26.87
N VAL A 418 7.81 -12.21 -26.11
CA VAL A 418 6.78 -12.04 -25.08
C VAL A 418 5.59 -11.23 -25.60
N LYS A 419 4.38 -11.75 -25.41
CA LYS A 419 3.11 -11.08 -25.75
C LYS A 419 2.17 -11.08 -24.55
N VAL A 420 1.39 -10.01 -24.40
CA VAL A 420 0.34 -9.92 -23.38
C VAL A 420 -0.87 -10.73 -23.82
N LEU A 421 -1.45 -11.53 -22.92
CA LEU A 421 -2.65 -12.31 -23.18
C LEU A 421 -3.84 -11.72 -22.40
N GLY A 422 -4.85 -11.24 -23.13
CA GLY A 422 -6.06 -10.68 -22.56
C GLY A 422 -5.88 -9.34 -21.84
N LYS A 423 -6.96 -8.87 -21.20
CA LYS A 423 -7.02 -7.59 -20.48
C LYS A 423 -7.17 -7.74 -18.96
N ALA A 424 -7.38 -8.95 -18.47
CA ALA A 424 -7.61 -9.20 -17.05
C ALA A 424 -6.38 -8.83 -16.20
N ARG A 425 -6.66 -8.40 -14.97
CA ARG A 425 -5.68 -8.02 -13.96
C ARG A 425 -6.11 -8.60 -12.64
N TRP A 426 -5.22 -9.36 -12.01
CA TRP A 426 -5.42 -9.88 -10.66
C TRP A 426 -4.57 -9.07 -9.70
N ARG A 427 -5.06 -8.81 -8.49
CA ARG A 427 -4.25 -8.18 -7.45
C ARG A 427 -3.17 -9.12 -6.94
N TRP A 428 -3.50 -10.40 -6.76
CA TRP A 428 -2.52 -11.42 -6.43
C TRP A 428 -2.89 -12.75 -7.06
N THR A 429 -1.88 -13.57 -7.28
CA THR A 429 -1.99 -14.90 -7.87
C THR A 429 -1.04 -15.84 -7.14
N THR A 430 -1.34 -17.13 -7.12
CA THR A 430 -0.44 -18.15 -6.54
C THR A 430 -0.05 -19.26 -7.51
N ALA A 431 -0.91 -19.57 -8.50
CA ALA A 431 -0.66 -20.66 -9.44
C ALA A 431 -1.14 -20.35 -10.86
N LEU A 432 -0.52 -21.01 -11.83
CA LEU A 432 -0.81 -20.96 -13.26
C LEU A 432 -0.55 -22.35 -13.86
N THR A 433 -1.49 -22.90 -14.63
CA THR A 433 -1.26 -24.12 -15.41
C THR A 433 -2.09 -24.12 -16.69
N TRP A 434 -1.66 -24.89 -17.69
CA TRP A 434 -2.47 -25.17 -18.87
C TRP A 434 -3.48 -26.27 -18.60
N VAL A 435 -4.64 -26.13 -19.23
CA VAL A 435 -5.51 -27.27 -19.46
C VAL A 435 -4.88 -28.16 -20.56
N PRO A 436 -4.87 -29.51 -20.42
CA PRO A 436 -4.12 -30.40 -21.31
C PRO A 436 -4.42 -30.32 -22.82
N ASP A 437 -5.59 -29.82 -23.21
CA ASP A 437 -5.93 -29.63 -24.63
C ASP A 437 -5.43 -28.29 -25.21
N GLY A 438 -4.82 -27.44 -24.39
CA GLY A 438 -4.29 -26.14 -24.79
C GLY A 438 -5.34 -25.06 -25.05
N SER A 439 -6.62 -25.34 -24.77
CA SER A 439 -7.71 -24.39 -25.01
C SER A 439 -7.78 -23.28 -23.98
N GLU A 440 -7.32 -23.54 -22.75
CA GLU A 440 -7.46 -22.65 -21.60
C GLU A 440 -6.26 -22.72 -20.65
N LEU A 441 -6.10 -21.68 -19.85
CA LEU A 441 -5.21 -21.59 -18.70
C LEU A 441 -6.04 -21.51 -17.42
N LEU A 442 -5.58 -22.17 -16.36
CA LEU A 442 -6.11 -22.04 -15.02
C LEU A 442 -5.20 -21.15 -14.18
N ILE A 443 -5.76 -20.17 -13.49
CA ILE A 443 -5.07 -19.26 -12.60
C ILE A 443 -5.70 -19.34 -11.22
N VAL A 444 -4.90 -19.44 -10.17
CA VAL A 444 -5.38 -19.18 -8.81
C VAL A 444 -5.03 -17.75 -8.44
N GLY A 445 -6.05 -16.93 -8.17
CA GLY A 445 -5.88 -15.49 -7.99
C GLY A 445 -7.06 -14.79 -7.34
N LYS A 446 -6.84 -13.53 -6.95
CA LYS A 446 -7.87 -12.65 -6.41
C LYS A 446 -7.74 -11.22 -6.93
N ASP A 447 -8.87 -10.54 -6.99
CA ASP A 447 -8.99 -9.21 -7.60
C ASP A 447 -8.91 -8.10 -6.56
N GLN A 448 -9.51 -8.30 -5.38
CA GLN A 448 -9.41 -7.39 -4.24
C GLN A 448 -8.61 -7.99 -3.09
N PRO A 449 -8.12 -7.16 -2.15
CA PRO A 449 -7.40 -7.67 -1.00
C PRO A 449 -8.22 -8.59 -0.09
N GLU A 450 -9.52 -8.33 0.04
CA GLU A 450 -10.43 -9.08 0.90
C GLU A 450 -11.01 -10.33 0.24
N ASP A 451 -10.93 -10.41 -1.09
CA ASP A 451 -11.48 -11.55 -1.81
C ASP A 451 -10.71 -12.82 -1.45
N PRO A 452 -11.40 -13.97 -1.37
CA PRO A 452 -10.71 -15.25 -1.38
C PRO A 452 -9.98 -15.45 -2.72
N PHE A 453 -8.92 -16.26 -2.71
CA PHE A 453 -8.32 -16.70 -3.98
C PHE A 453 -9.26 -17.70 -4.65
N HIS A 454 -9.62 -17.43 -5.90
CA HIS A 454 -10.44 -18.32 -6.72
C HIS A 454 -9.63 -18.96 -7.85
N VAL A 455 -10.18 -20.03 -8.40
CA VAL A 455 -9.68 -20.62 -9.64
C VAL A 455 -10.40 -19.93 -10.80
N TRP A 456 -9.61 -19.33 -11.69
CA TRP A 456 -10.04 -18.63 -12.89
C TRP A 456 -9.65 -19.45 -14.11
N ARG A 457 -10.51 -19.45 -15.13
CA ARG A 457 -10.24 -19.99 -16.46
C ARG A 457 -9.99 -18.83 -17.40
N VAL A 458 -8.95 -18.94 -18.21
CA VAL A 458 -8.60 -17.96 -19.23
C VAL A 458 -8.53 -18.66 -20.58
N GLY A 459 -9.46 -18.33 -21.49
CA GLY A 459 -9.48 -18.88 -22.84
C GLY A 459 -8.23 -18.48 -23.62
N TYR A 460 -7.65 -19.41 -24.37
CA TYR A 460 -6.50 -19.17 -25.24
C TYR A 460 -6.89 -19.36 -26.71
N PRO A 461 -6.49 -18.45 -27.63
CA PRO A 461 -5.65 -17.27 -27.43
C PRO A 461 -6.43 -15.97 -27.09
N GLY A 462 -7.75 -16.04 -26.90
CA GLY A 462 -8.60 -14.85 -26.74
C GLY A 462 -8.37 -14.03 -25.46
N GLY A 463 -8.02 -14.70 -24.36
CA GLY A 463 -7.83 -14.09 -23.05
C GLY A 463 -9.13 -13.80 -22.29
N ASP A 464 -10.24 -14.43 -22.68
CA ASP A 464 -11.52 -14.33 -21.99
C ASP A 464 -11.48 -15.07 -20.66
N VAL A 465 -11.90 -14.39 -19.60
CA VAL A 465 -11.84 -14.92 -18.22
C VAL A 465 -13.20 -15.40 -17.76
N LEU A 466 -13.25 -16.55 -17.09
CA LEU A 466 -14.41 -17.12 -16.40
C LEU A 466 -14.00 -17.60 -15.01
N ASN A 467 -14.96 -17.63 -14.07
CA ASN A 467 -14.74 -18.26 -12.77
C ASN A 467 -14.91 -19.76 -12.89
N ALA A 468 -14.01 -20.54 -12.29
CA ALA A 468 -14.21 -21.98 -12.06
C ALA A 468 -14.71 -22.27 -10.64
N THR A 469 -14.42 -21.40 -9.67
CA THR A 469 -14.97 -21.47 -8.31
C THR A 469 -15.63 -20.14 -7.93
N ASN A 470 -16.62 -20.18 -7.04
CA ASN A 470 -17.41 -19.01 -6.64
C ASN A 470 -18.03 -19.17 -5.23
N ASP A 471 -17.34 -19.89 -4.33
CA ASP A 471 -17.74 -20.08 -2.94
C ASP A 471 -17.00 -19.10 -2.01
N ALA A 472 -17.14 -19.21 -0.69
CA ALA A 472 -16.43 -18.34 0.26
C ALA A 472 -15.00 -18.81 0.59
N ASN A 473 -14.51 -19.89 -0.03
CA ASN A 473 -13.24 -20.52 0.32
C ASN A 473 -12.09 -19.94 -0.50
N THR A 474 -10.90 -19.95 0.10
CA THR A 474 -9.65 -19.60 -0.59
C THR A 474 -9.05 -20.85 -1.22
N TYR A 475 -8.59 -20.76 -2.45
CA TYR A 475 -7.90 -21.83 -3.17
C TYR A 475 -6.41 -21.54 -3.30
N ASP A 476 -5.59 -22.57 -3.31
CA ASP A 476 -4.14 -22.45 -3.54
C ASP A 476 -3.60 -23.67 -4.30
N GLY A 477 -2.66 -23.43 -5.20
CA GLY A 477 -2.18 -24.44 -6.15
C GLY A 477 -3.26 -24.91 -7.14
N VAL A 478 -2.85 -25.35 -8.32
CA VAL A 478 -3.75 -26.04 -9.26
C VAL A 478 -2.96 -26.99 -10.14
N SER A 479 -3.49 -28.19 -10.36
CA SER A 479 -2.96 -29.18 -11.31
C SER A 479 -4.11 -29.91 -12.00
N VAL A 480 -3.87 -30.41 -13.21
CA VAL A 480 -4.88 -31.05 -14.05
C VAL A 480 -4.27 -32.33 -14.64
N PRO A 481 -4.93 -33.50 -14.50
CA PRO A 481 -4.51 -34.72 -15.18
C PRO A 481 -4.75 -34.61 -16.69
N ALA A 482 -4.08 -35.42 -17.49
CA ALA A 482 -4.08 -35.35 -18.96
C ALA A 482 -5.48 -35.52 -19.59
N ASP A 483 -6.39 -36.25 -18.93
CA ASP A 483 -7.77 -36.42 -19.39
C ASP A 483 -8.66 -35.19 -19.12
N ALA A 484 -8.16 -34.22 -18.36
CA ALA A 484 -8.88 -33.04 -17.90
C ALA A 484 -10.25 -33.33 -17.24
N SER A 485 -10.43 -34.53 -16.68
CA SER A 485 -11.69 -34.97 -16.05
C SER A 485 -12.05 -34.16 -14.80
N ALA A 486 -11.04 -33.62 -14.13
CA ALA A 486 -11.16 -32.75 -12.96
C ALA A 486 -9.87 -31.94 -12.79
N LEU A 487 -9.88 -30.93 -11.94
CA LEU A 487 -8.65 -30.31 -11.43
C LEU A 487 -8.43 -30.69 -9.95
N LEU A 488 -7.18 -30.62 -9.50
CA LEU A 488 -6.79 -30.77 -8.09
C LEU A 488 -6.28 -29.43 -7.57
N THR A 489 -6.78 -28.99 -6.42
CA THR A 489 -6.39 -27.74 -5.75
C THR A 489 -6.51 -27.89 -4.25
N MET A 490 -5.82 -27.06 -3.47
CA MET A 490 -6.05 -26.97 -2.03
C MET A 490 -7.17 -25.98 -1.75
N ARG A 491 -8.19 -26.41 -1.01
CA ARG A 491 -9.23 -25.55 -0.47
C ARG A 491 -8.90 -25.21 0.97
N ILE A 492 -8.81 -23.92 1.25
CA ILE A 492 -8.56 -23.34 2.57
C ILE A 492 -9.86 -22.73 3.05
N SER A 493 -10.51 -23.43 3.98
CA SER A 493 -11.70 -22.94 4.68
C SER A 493 -11.24 -22.24 5.95
N GLN A 494 -11.71 -21.02 6.18
CA GLN A 494 -11.43 -20.28 7.41
C GLN A 494 -12.72 -20.04 8.17
N THR A 495 -12.71 -20.30 9.47
CA THR A 495 -13.75 -19.84 10.39
C THR A 495 -13.12 -18.96 11.46
N SER A 496 -13.86 -17.91 11.84
CA SER A 496 -13.46 -16.97 12.87
C SER A 496 -14.63 -16.69 13.79
N ALA A 497 -14.33 -16.48 15.07
CA ALA A 497 -15.28 -16.01 16.06
C ALA A 497 -14.58 -15.24 17.19
N LEU A 498 -15.34 -14.40 17.89
CA LEU A 498 -14.88 -13.79 19.12
C LEU A 498 -15.11 -14.72 20.29
N PHE A 499 -14.15 -14.73 21.20
CA PHE A 499 -14.21 -15.46 22.46
C PHE A 499 -13.86 -14.51 23.61
N THR A 500 -14.45 -14.76 24.77
CA THR A 500 -14.09 -14.08 26.01
C THR A 500 -13.73 -15.09 27.10
N ALA A 501 -12.75 -14.78 27.92
CA ALA A 501 -12.31 -15.62 29.03
C ALA A 501 -11.83 -14.78 30.22
N PRO A 502 -11.88 -15.29 31.46
CA PRO A 502 -11.09 -14.73 32.55
C PRO A 502 -9.60 -14.78 32.21
N LEU A 503 -8.86 -13.68 32.38
CA LEU A 503 -7.42 -13.64 32.08
C LEU A 503 -6.63 -14.66 32.92
N ALA A 504 -7.06 -14.90 34.15
CA ALA A 504 -6.47 -15.88 35.06
C ALA A 504 -6.77 -17.34 34.69
N ASP A 505 -7.74 -17.60 33.81
CA ASP A 505 -8.15 -18.95 33.39
C ASP A 505 -8.68 -18.92 31.95
N LEU A 506 -7.77 -18.82 30.98
CA LEU A 506 -8.11 -18.80 29.55
C LEU A 506 -8.76 -20.10 29.07
N GLY A 507 -8.63 -21.20 29.83
CA GLY A 507 -9.29 -22.47 29.54
C GLY A 507 -10.83 -22.38 29.61
N ARG A 508 -11.36 -21.37 30.32
CA ARG A 508 -12.81 -21.09 30.40
C ARG A 508 -13.33 -20.14 29.31
N ALA A 509 -12.65 -20.10 28.16
CA ALA A 509 -13.09 -19.30 27.03
C ALA A 509 -14.51 -19.68 26.59
N ARG A 510 -15.35 -18.66 26.39
CA ARG A 510 -16.71 -18.79 25.86
C ARG A 510 -16.81 -18.02 24.56
N GLN A 511 -17.43 -18.64 23.58
CA GLN A 511 -17.72 -18.00 22.31
C GLN A 511 -18.73 -16.87 22.50
N LEU A 512 -18.44 -15.71 21.92
CA LEU A 512 -19.21 -14.47 22.03
C LEU A 512 -20.03 -14.19 20.76
N THR A 513 -19.50 -14.57 19.59
CA THR A 513 -20.19 -14.44 18.28
C THR A 513 -20.29 -15.79 17.60
N PRO A 514 -21.31 -16.04 16.76
CA PRO A 514 -21.32 -17.22 15.89
C PRO A 514 -20.03 -17.32 15.05
N GLU A 515 -19.69 -18.54 14.64
CA GLU A 515 -18.60 -18.73 13.68
C GLU A 515 -19.02 -18.17 12.33
N THR A 516 -18.08 -17.50 11.67
CA THR A 516 -18.28 -16.91 10.35
C THR A 516 -17.00 -17.04 9.52
N ALA A 517 -17.12 -17.01 8.20
CA ALA A 517 -15.98 -16.92 7.29
C ALA A 517 -15.36 -15.51 7.28
N ALA A 518 -16.05 -14.51 7.85
CA ALA A 518 -15.59 -13.14 7.90
C ALA A 518 -14.32 -12.95 8.75
N SER A 519 -13.55 -11.93 8.40
CA SER A 519 -12.39 -11.48 9.15
C SER A 519 -12.79 -10.41 10.18
N PHE A 520 -12.04 -10.36 11.28
CA PHE A 520 -12.24 -9.40 12.37
C PHE A 520 -11.07 -8.39 12.39
N TYR A 521 -11.39 -7.11 12.61
CA TYR A 521 -10.46 -5.99 12.48
C TYR A 521 -10.53 -5.07 13.69
N GLY A 522 -9.49 -5.14 14.53
CA GLY A 522 -9.44 -4.46 15.82
C GLY A 522 -10.43 -5.03 16.84
N LEU A 523 -10.06 -4.90 18.11
CA LEU A 523 -10.86 -5.28 19.26
C LEU A 523 -10.66 -4.23 20.34
N ASP A 524 -11.75 -3.78 20.94
CA ASP A 524 -11.68 -2.90 22.09
C ASP A 524 -12.87 -3.09 23.04
N TRP A 525 -12.65 -2.86 24.32
CA TRP A 525 -13.71 -2.84 25.32
C TRP A 525 -14.30 -1.46 25.49
N THR A 526 -15.63 -1.38 25.37
CA THR A 526 -16.36 -0.21 25.85
C THR A 526 -16.36 -0.15 27.38
N ARG A 527 -16.54 1.07 27.91
CA ARG A 527 -16.63 1.33 29.36
C ARG A 527 -17.72 0.50 30.07
N ASP A 528 -18.81 0.19 29.38
CA ASP A 528 -19.93 -0.60 29.94
C ASP A 528 -19.75 -2.11 29.78
N GLY A 529 -18.60 -2.57 29.27
CA GLY A 529 -18.25 -3.98 29.18
C GLY A 529 -18.78 -4.69 27.94
N ARG A 530 -19.23 -3.96 26.92
CA ARG A 530 -19.44 -4.49 25.55
C ARG A 530 -18.14 -4.49 24.76
N VAL A 531 -18.08 -5.30 23.70
CA VAL A 531 -16.91 -5.44 22.83
C VAL A 531 -17.17 -4.77 21.50
N LEU A 532 -16.31 -3.84 21.09
CA LEU A 532 -16.28 -3.25 19.76
C LEU A 532 -15.31 -4.00 18.85
N TYR A 533 -15.68 -4.16 17.59
CA TYR A 533 -14.83 -4.80 16.59
C TYR A 533 -15.24 -4.40 15.18
N GLY A 534 -14.28 -4.40 14.25
CA GLY A 534 -14.56 -4.38 12.82
C GLY A 534 -14.82 -5.81 12.32
N SER A 535 -15.75 -5.98 11.38
CA SER A 535 -15.98 -7.26 10.71
C SER A 535 -16.40 -7.08 9.25
N SER A 536 -15.92 -7.97 8.39
CA SER A 536 -16.36 -8.10 6.99
C SER A 536 -17.62 -8.96 6.83
N ASP A 537 -18.29 -9.30 7.94
CA ASP A 537 -19.53 -10.05 7.89
C ASP A 537 -20.64 -9.22 7.24
N GLY A 538 -21.30 -9.80 6.23
CA GLY A 538 -22.28 -9.10 5.42
C GLY A 538 -21.70 -8.06 4.44
N GLY A 539 -20.45 -8.23 3.98
CA GLY A 539 -19.85 -7.45 2.89
C GLY A 539 -18.66 -6.58 3.33
N ASN A 540 -18.69 -5.28 3.02
CA ASN A 540 -17.59 -4.39 3.42
C ASN A 540 -17.40 -4.33 4.93
N ARG A 541 -16.16 -4.05 5.36
CA ARG A 541 -15.80 -3.97 6.77
C ARG A 541 -16.59 -2.86 7.47
N ASN A 542 -17.33 -3.23 8.50
CA ASN A 542 -18.09 -2.30 9.33
C ASN A 542 -17.85 -2.55 10.81
N ILE A 543 -18.26 -1.59 11.64
CA ILE A 543 -18.09 -1.63 13.08
C ILE A 543 -19.30 -2.29 13.71
N TRP A 544 -19.05 -3.24 14.58
CA TRP A 544 -20.03 -4.00 15.31
C TRP A 544 -19.77 -3.89 16.82
N VAL A 545 -20.82 -4.11 17.59
CA VAL A 545 -20.76 -4.23 19.03
C VAL A 545 -21.38 -5.55 19.47
N ALA A 546 -20.62 -6.38 20.17
CA ALA A 546 -21.11 -7.60 20.80
C ALA A 546 -21.41 -7.33 22.28
N THR A 547 -22.55 -7.85 22.73
CA THR A 547 -22.91 -7.88 24.15
C THR A 547 -22.54 -9.24 24.72
N GLY A 548 -22.06 -9.31 25.96
CA GLY A 548 -21.66 -10.57 26.61
C GLY A 548 -22.76 -11.64 26.70
N HIS A 549 -24.01 -11.33 26.32
CA HIS A 549 -25.21 -12.16 26.45
C HIS A 549 -26.20 -12.04 25.26
N GLY A 550 -25.79 -11.61 24.07
CA GLY A 550 -26.73 -11.42 22.95
C GLY A 550 -26.09 -11.31 21.56
N ALA A 551 -26.93 -11.21 20.52
CA ALA A 551 -26.50 -11.04 19.13
C ALA A 551 -25.73 -9.73 18.95
N ALA A 552 -24.71 -9.76 18.09
CA ALA A 552 -23.96 -8.56 17.75
C ALA A 552 -24.82 -7.56 16.96
N VAL A 553 -24.61 -6.27 17.23
CA VAL A 553 -25.31 -5.18 16.55
C VAL A 553 -24.32 -4.43 15.66
N ARG A 554 -24.70 -4.20 14.41
CA ARG A 554 -23.92 -3.40 13.47
C ARG A 554 -24.15 -1.91 13.75
N LEU A 555 -23.08 -1.17 14.05
CA LEU A 555 -23.12 0.27 14.33
C LEU A 555 -22.97 1.12 13.08
N THR A 556 -22.25 0.63 12.07
CA THR A 556 -22.00 1.38 10.84
C THR A 556 -22.40 0.61 9.58
N THR A 557 -22.77 1.35 8.54
CA THR A 557 -23.20 0.79 7.24
C THR A 557 -22.56 1.55 6.07
N GLY A 558 -22.86 1.13 4.85
CA GLY A 558 -22.40 1.76 3.62
C GLY A 558 -21.19 1.08 2.97
N GLU A 559 -20.78 1.64 1.84
CA GLU A 559 -19.81 1.02 0.91
C GLU A 559 -18.35 1.25 1.29
N PHE A 560 -18.05 2.15 2.23
CA PHE A 560 -16.66 2.40 2.63
C PHE A 560 -16.26 1.57 3.85
N VAL A 561 -15.01 1.10 3.86
CA VAL A 561 -14.36 0.42 4.99
C VAL A 561 -14.46 1.28 6.25
N LYS A 562 -14.87 0.64 7.36
CA LYS A 562 -14.90 1.19 8.71
C LYS A 562 -14.42 0.12 9.69
N GLU A 563 -13.28 0.33 10.32
CA GLU A 563 -12.62 -0.72 11.10
C GLU A 563 -11.73 -0.19 12.23
N SER A 564 -11.13 -1.13 12.98
CA SER A 564 -10.25 -0.86 14.13
C SER A 564 -10.85 0.14 15.11
N PRO A 565 -12.08 -0.12 15.62
CA PRO A 565 -12.74 0.78 16.54
C PRO A 565 -12.04 0.81 17.90
N VAL A 566 -11.98 2.00 18.50
CA VAL A 566 -11.49 2.27 19.85
C VAL A 566 -12.47 3.17 20.58
N ALA A 567 -13.05 2.69 21.66
CA ALA A 567 -13.89 3.45 22.56
C ALA A 567 -13.06 4.48 23.34
N THR A 568 -13.60 5.68 23.53
CA THR A 568 -12.98 6.63 24.45
C THR A 568 -13.20 6.18 25.90
N PRO A 569 -12.21 6.34 26.79
CA PRO A 569 -12.34 6.00 28.22
C PRO A 569 -13.52 6.68 28.94
N ASP A 570 -13.91 7.87 28.48
CA ASP A 570 -15.09 8.61 28.96
C ASP A 570 -16.43 8.08 28.40
N GLY A 571 -16.40 7.15 27.45
CA GLY A 571 -17.56 6.49 26.84
C GLY A 571 -18.36 7.35 25.85
N ARG A 572 -17.87 8.55 25.49
CA ARG A 572 -18.61 9.47 24.60
C ARG A 572 -18.49 9.13 23.12
N TYR A 573 -17.33 8.66 22.69
CA TYR A 573 -17.02 8.48 21.27
C TYR A 573 -16.44 7.11 20.97
N ILE A 574 -16.51 6.75 19.70
CA ILE A 574 -15.76 5.66 19.08
C ILE A 574 -14.87 6.29 18.01
N VAL A 575 -13.57 6.06 18.11
CA VAL A 575 -12.56 6.42 17.11
C VAL A 575 -12.34 5.20 16.21
N TYR A 576 -12.21 5.40 14.90
CA TYR A 576 -12.09 4.30 13.95
C TYR A 576 -11.40 4.75 12.66
N ILE A 577 -10.97 3.78 11.86
CA ILE A 577 -10.40 4.03 10.54
C ILE A 577 -11.52 4.01 9.51
N SER A 578 -11.54 4.98 8.58
CA SER A 578 -12.40 4.90 7.40
C SER A 578 -11.74 5.42 6.13
N GLU A 579 -12.06 4.77 5.02
CA GLU A 579 -11.60 5.12 3.67
C GLU A 579 -12.60 6.00 2.90
N GLN A 580 -13.64 6.50 3.57
CA GLN A 580 -14.69 7.31 2.92
C GLN A 580 -14.16 8.59 2.24
N SER A 581 -13.00 9.08 2.66
CA SER A 581 -12.30 10.22 2.05
C SER A 581 -11.30 9.86 0.95
N GLY A 582 -11.32 8.61 0.45
CA GLY A 582 -10.46 8.10 -0.63
C GLY A 582 -9.19 7.36 -0.17
N TYR A 583 -8.75 7.59 1.07
CA TYR A 583 -7.67 6.87 1.74
C TYR A 583 -8.03 6.66 3.22
N ALA A 584 -7.39 5.69 3.89
CA ALA A 584 -7.63 5.43 5.31
C ALA A 584 -7.27 6.65 6.16
N ASN A 585 -8.25 7.14 6.92
CA ASN A 585 -8.11 8.28 7.84
C ASN A 585 -8.74 7.93 9.19
N ILE A 586 -8.38 8.69 10.22
CA ILE A 586 -9.00 8.57 11.54
C ILE A 586 -10.28 9.39 11.58
N TRP A 587 -11.36 8.73 11.98
CA TRP A 587 -12.68 9.29 12.19
C TRP A 587 -13.12 9.08 13.63
N ARG A 588 -14.05 9.90 14.08
CA ARG A 588 -14.81 9.65 15.31
C ARG A 588 -16.30 9.66 15.03
N MET A 589 -17.06 8.94 15.84
CA MET A 589 -18.50 9.00 15.92
C MET A 589 -18.92 8.97 17.40
N ASN A 590 -20.16 9.34 17.68
CA ASN A 590 -20.76 9.13 19.00
C ASN A 590 -20.79 7.62 19.32
N ALA A 591 -20.84 7.27 20.61
CA ALA A 591 -20.90 5.87 21.05
C ALA A 591 -22.12 5.08 20.53
N ASP A 592 -23.15 5.76 20.04
CA ASP A 592 -24.33 5.16 19.40
C ASP A 592 -24.20 4.96 17.87
N GLY A 593 -23.06 5.35 17.28
CA GLY A 593 -22.78 5.26 15.85
C GLY A 593 -23.14 6.52 15.04
N SER A 594 -23.75 7.53 15.67
CA SER A 594 -24.14 8.78 15.00
C SER A 594 -23.01 9.82 14.95
N GLY A 595 -23.19 10.90 14.19
CA GLY A 595 -22.30 12.07 14.26
C GLY A 595 -20.86 11.83 13.76
N ALA A 596 -20.70 11.00 12.72
CA ALA A 596 -19.40 10.72 12.13
C ALA A 596 -18.67 12.01 11.69
N ARG A 597 -17.40 12.13 12.10
CA ARG A 597 -16.53 13.27 11.82
C ARG A 597 -15.10 12.82 11.54
N GLN A 598 -14.54 13.27 10.43
CA GLN A 598 -13.13 13.05 10.08
C GLN A 598 -12.20 13.91 10.96
N LEU A 599 -11.09 13.32 11.42
CA LEU A 599 -10.12 13.98 12.30
C LEU A 599 -8.76 14.21 11.63
N THR A 600 -8.36 13.35 10.71
CA THR A 600 -7.08 13.46 9.96
C THR A 600 -7.33 13.65 8.48
N PHE A 601 -6.36 14.25 7.78
CA PHE A 601 -6.46 14.58 6.36
C PHE A 601 -5.10 14.44 5.67
N GLY A 602 -5.10 14.22 4.35
CA GLY A 602 -3.90 14.32 3.49
C GLY A 602 -3.03 13.06 3.40
N GLU A 603 -2.78 12.37 4.50
CA GLU A 603 -1.97 11.14 4.54
C GLU A 603 -2.78 9.95 5.08
N THR A 604 -2.36 8.73 4.74
CA THR A 604 -2.96 7.50 5.26
C THR A 604 -2.67 7.38 6.76
N ALA A 605 -3.71 7.34 7.58
CA ALA A 605 -3.63 7.24 9.03
C ALA A 605 -4.33 5.96 9.53
N ASN A 606 -3.63 5.16 10.33
CA ASN A 606 -4.05 3.84 10.80
C ASN A 606 -3.78 3.64 12.30
N ASN A 607 -4.31 2.53 12.83
CA ASN A 607 -4.08 2.01 14.19
C ASN A 607 -4.21 3.08 15.29
N PRO A 608 -5.39 3.71 15.43
CA PRO A 608 -5.60 4.71 16.47
C PRO A 608 -5.52 4.09 17.87
N SER A 609 -5.03 4.88 18.83
CA SER A 609 -5.04 4.61 20.26
C SER A 609 -5.42 5.89 21.00
N VAL A 610 -6.36 5.79 21.94
CA VAL A 610 -6.90 6.96 22.65
C VAL A 610 -6.19 7.14 23.99
N THR A 611 -5.85 8.39 24.35
CA THR A 611 -5.26 8.68 25.66
C THR A 611 -6.27 8.47 26.79
N PRO A 612 -5.84 8.07 28.02
CA PRO A 612 -6.74 7.84 29.15
C PRO A 612 -7.64 9.04 29.53
N ASP A 613 -7.19 10.26 29.24
CA ASP A 613 -7.95 11.50 29.46
C ASP A 613 -8.99 11.80 28.36
N SER A 614 -9.10 10.95 27.33
CA SER A 614 -9.98 11.08 26.17
C SER A 614 -9.77 12.36 25.33
N ARG A 615 -8.61 13.00 25.43
CA ARG A 615 -8.32 14.28 24.73
C ARG A 615 -7.54 14.12 23.45
N TRP A 616 -6.75 13.06 23.32
CA TRP A 616 -5.84 12.88 22.20
C TRP A 616 -5.96 11.48 21.61
N ILE A 617 -5.65 11.40 20.32
CA ILE A 617 -5.53 10.16 19.58
C ILE A 617 -4.11 10.07 19.08
N VAL A 618 -3.42 9.00 19.44
CA VAL A 618 -2.13 8.61 18.86
C VAL A 618 -2.41 7.62 17.74
N TYR A 619 -1.77 7.77 16.59
CA TYR A 619 -1.97 6.91 15.43
C TYR A 619 -0.68 6.82 14.63
N ASP A 620 -0.59 5.88 13.71
CA ASP A 620 0.51 5.84 12.75
C ASP A 620 0.08 6.33 11.37
N ALA A 621 0.98 7.03 10.68
CA ALA A 621 0.75 7.51 9.34
C ALA A 621 2.02 7.45 8.49
N ALA A 622 1.82 7.32 7.18
CA ALA A 622 2.91 7.33 6.22
C ALA A 622 3.40 8.77 6.00
N SER A 623 4.63 9.06 6.41
CA SER A 623 5.25 10.38 6.27
C SER A 623 6.66 10.26 5.67
N LEU A 624 6.92 10.97 4.57
CA LEU A 624 8.22 11.04 3.90
C LEU A 624 8.89 9.67 3.63
N GLY A 625 8.09 8.66 3.24
CA GLY A 625 8.59 7.32 2.90
C GLY A 625 8.81 6.36 4.08
N ALA A 626 8.39 6.73 5.29
CA ALA A 626 8.38 5.85 6.46
C ALA A 626 7.06 5.99 7.25
N THR A 627 6.63 4.93 7.94
CA THR A 627 5.51 5.00 8.88
C THR A 627 5.99 5.58 10.20
N ARG A 628 5.31 6.60 10.74
CA ARG A 628 5.67 7.29 11.98
C ARG A 628 4.44 7.50 12.86
N LEU A 629 4.66 7.77 14.14
CA LEU A 629 3.59 8.07 15.08
C LEU A 629 3.27 9.56 15.12
N PHE A 630 1.98 9.86 15.12
CA PHE A 630 1.43 11.20 15.23
C PHE A 630 0.40 11.26 16.35
N LYS A 631 0.09 12.47 16.80
CA LYS A 631 -0.96 12.75 17.76
C LYS A 631 -1.87 13.85 17.25
N VAL A 632 -3.18 13.64 17.31
CA VAL A 632 -4.18 14.67 16.98
C VAL A 632 -5.17 14.84 18.14
N SER A 633 -5.68 16.06 18.30
CA SER A 633 -6.75 16.33 19.27
C SER A 633 -7.99 15.52 18.91
N MET A 634 -8.74 15.10 19.94
CA MET A 634 -10.03 14.44 19.76
C MET A 634 -10.99 15.29 18.93
N ASP A 635 -10.86 16.63 18.96
CA ASP A 635 -11.66 17.58 18.17
C ASP A 635 -11.11 17.89 16.77
N GLY A 636 -10.04 17.19 16.36
CA GLY A 636 -9.30 17.44 15.12
C GLY A 636 -8.32 18.61 15.24
N GLY A 637 -7.67 18.94 14.13
CA GLY A 637 -6.67 20.00 14.06
C GLY A 637 -5.38 19.50 13.41
N THR A 638 -4.31 20.30 13.52
CA THR A 638 -2.99 19.92 13.01
C THR A 638 -2.39 18.81 13.88
N PRO A 639 -1.97 17.67 13.30
CA PRO A 639 -1.29 16.62 14.06
C PRO A 639 0.14 17.00 14.45
N ASP A 640 0.55 16.56 15.63
CA ASP A 640 1.95 16.63 16.11
C ASP A 640 2.67 15.31 15.77
N GLU A 641 3.86 15.39 15.16
CA GLU A 641 4.73 14.21 14.98
C GLU A 641 5.36 13.82 16.33
N LEU A 642 5.23 12.55 16.72
CA LEU A 642 5.79 12.03 17.97
C LEU A 642 7.14 11.34 17.74
N THR A 643 7.32 10.66 16.61
CA THR A 643 8.53 9.86 16.36
C THR A 643 9.13 10.18 15.00
N SER A 644 10.44 10.36 14.95
CA SER A 644 11.20 10.55 13.69
C SER A 644 11.67 9.24 13.05
N VAL A 645 11.38 8.10 13.68
CA VAL A 645 11.82 6.77 13.24
C VAL A 645 10.64 5.91 12.78
N SER A 646 10.93 4.83 12.05
CA SER A 646 9.92 3.90 11.54
C SER A 646 9.20 3.18 12.69
N SER A 647 7.96 3.60 12.94
CA SER A 647 7.14 3.24 14.10
C SER A 647 5.68 3.03 13.68
N HIS A 648 5.06 1.93 14.12
CA HIS A 648 3.69 1.55 13.72
C HIS A 648 2.95 0.80 14.84
N TYR A 649 1.62 0.73 14.77
CA TYR A 649 0.74 0.14 15.79
C TYR A 649 0.98 0.71 17.20
N PRO A 650 0.69 2.01 17.44
CA PRO A 650 0.85 2.59 18.77
C PRO A 650 -0.22 2.10 19.75
N ALA A 651 0.16 1.96 21.02
CA ALA A 651 -0.76 1.84 22.14
C ALA A 651 -0.31 2.73 23.30
N VAL A 652 -1.18 3.63 23.76
CA VAL A 652 -0.92 4.50 24.90
C VAL A 652 -1.02 3.70 26.20
N SER A 653 -0.10 3.93 27.13
CA SER A 653 -0.12 3.27 28.45
C SER A 653 -1.36 3.67 29.26
N PRO A 654 -1.89 2.81 30.15
CA PRO A 654 -3.08 3.13 30.95
C PRO A 654 -2.95 4.38 31.84
N ASP A 655 -1.72 4.76 32.20
CA ASP A 655 -1.43 5.99 32.96
C ASP A 655 -1.17 7.22 32.07
N GLY A 656 -1.18 7.06 30.75
CA GLY A 656 -1.01 8.13 29.75
C GLY A 656 0.41 8.67 29.63
N LYS A 657 1.42 8.00 30.21
CA LYS A 657 2.81 8.50 30.25
C LYS A 657 3.72 7.92 29.19
N ALA A 658 3.35 6.82 28.56
CA ALA A 658 4.16 6.09 27.60
C ALA A 658 3.35 5.65 26.38
N ILE A 659 4.06 5.31 25.31
CA ILE A 659 3.50 4.70 24.11
C ILE A 659 4.35 3.48 23.79
N ALA A 660 3.71 2.32 23.66
CA ALA A 660 4.30 1.13 23.09
C ALA A 660 4.01 1.07 21.58
N PHE A 661 4.92 0.54 20.78
CA PHE A 661 4.77 0.44 19.33
C PHE A 661 5.75 -0.56 18.73
N TRP A 662 5.50 -0.95 17.48
CA TRP A 662 6.47 -1.69 16.69
C TRP A 662 7.50 -0.75 16.07
N TYR A 663 8.78 -1.03 16.32
CA TYR A 663 9.93 -0.26 15.85
C TYR A 663 10.77 -1.08 14.87
N ASN A 664 11.14 -0.47 13.74
CA ASN A 664 12.02 -1.08 12.73
C ASN A 664 13.33 -0.28 12.61
N PRO A 665 14.38 -0.61 13.37
CA PRO A 665 15.68 0.06 13.23
C PRO A 665 16.31 -0.29 11.88
N GLY A 666 16.55 0.73 11.03
CA GLY A 666 17.44 0.63 9.87
C GLY A 666 16.98 -0.28 8.72
N GLY A 667 15.67 -0.50 8.55
CA GLY A 667 15.16 -1.33 7.44
C GLY A 667 15.41 -2.84 7.61
N THR A 668 15.76 -3.28 8.83
CA THR A 668 15.80 -4.71 9.15
C THR A 668 14.39 -5.32 9.09
N ALA A 669 14.28 -6.58 8.65
CA ALA A 669 13.00 -7.28 8.56
C ALA A 669 12.38 -7.66 9.91
N ALA A 670 13.08 -7.41 11.03
CA ALA A 670 12.63 -7.82 12.36
C ALA A 670 12.17 -6.61 13.18
N SER A 671 10.85 -6.45 13.32
CA SER A 671 10.26 -5.45 14.22
C SER A 671 10.57 -5.77 15.69
N THR A 672 10.91 -4.74 16.47
CA THR A 672 11.09 -4.84 17.92
C THR A 672 9.93 -4.15 18.62
N LEU A 673 9.40 -4.76 19.69
CA LEU A 673 8.37 -4.14 20.50
C LEU A 673 9.03 -3.12 21.42
N SER A 674 8.66 -1.86 21.27
CA SER A 674 9.43 -0.73 21.79
C SER A 674 8.55 0.25 22.55
N ILE A 675 9.14 0.98 23.50
CA ILE A 675 8.41 1.93 24.35
C ILE A 675 9.14 3.28 24.40
N ALA A 676 8.39 4.36 24.18
CA ALA A 676 8.83 5.74 24.38
C ALA A 676 7.91 6.48 25.37
N GLY A 677 8.27 7.71 25.74
CA GLY A 677 7.37 8.57 26.51
C GLY A 677 6.19 9.06 25.65
N ILE A 678 5.13 9.56 26.28
CA ILE A 678 3.94 10.08 25.57
C ILE A 678 4.23 11.27 24.64
N GLY A 679 5.31 12.03 24.92
CA GLY A 679 5.83 13.06 24.02
C GLY A 679 6.59 12.51 22.81
N GLY A 680 6.73 11.19 22.69
CA GLY A 680 7.46 10.52 21.62
C GLY A 680 8.99 10.49 21.82
N GLY A 681 9.72 10.61 20.71
CA GLY A 681 11.17 10.52 20.64
C GLY A 681 11.71 9.11 20.36
N THR A 682 12.99 8.90 20.67
CA THR A 682 13.63 7.59 20.50
C THR A 682 13.13 6.58 21.54
N PRO A 683 12.94 5.30 21.17
CA PRO A 683 12.56 4.28 22.13
C PRO A 683 13.54 4.15 23.28
N ARG A 684 13.03 4.04 24.51
CA ARG A 684 13.81 3.83 25.74
C ARG A 684 13.94 2.35 26.11
N LEU A 685 12.96 1.53 25.73
CA LEU A 685 12.95 0.09 25.92
C LEU A 685 12.71 -0.58 24.57
N ASN A 686 13.40 -1.70 24.32
CA ASN A 686 13.27 -2.49 23.10
C ASN A 686 13.30 -3.98 23.47
N PHE A 687 12.28 -4.71 23.04
CA PHE A 687 12.12 -6.13 23.32
C PHE A 687 11.98 -6.90 22.02
N ARG A 688 12.82 -7.92 21.84
CA ARG A 688 12.71 -8.84 20.71
C ARG A 688 11.91 -10.06 21.14
N VAL A 689 10.60 -10.01 20.89
CA VAL A 689 9.64 -11.06 21.24
C VAL A 689 8.82 -11.48 20.02
N PRO A 690 8.40 -12.75 19.92
CA PRO A 690 7.58 -13.24 18.82
C PRO A 690 6.09 -12.88 19.06
N ALA A 691 5.78 -11.60 19.17
CA ALA A 691 4.41 -11.14 19.40
C ALA A 691 3.66 -10.96 18.08
N ASP A 692 2.58 -11.71 17.86
CA ASP A 692 1.65 -11.49 16.74
C ASP A 692 0.58 -10.45 17.09
N ALA A 693 0.21 -10.38 18.37
CA ALA A 693 -0.70 -9.39 18.94
C ALA A 693 -0.23 -9.06 20.36
N TRP A 694 -0.45 -7.83 20.82
CA TRP A 694 -0.03 -7.38 22.14
C TRP A 694 -0.88 -6.23 22.68
N GLN A 695 -0.91 -6.08 23.99
CA GLN A 695 -1.64 -5.02 24.71
C GLN A 695 -0.91 -4.63 25.99
N TRP A 696 -1.15 -3.41 26.48
CA TRP A 696 -0.75 -3.02 27.83
C TRP A 696 -1.50 -3.83 28.88
N GLU A 697 -0.79 -4.32 29.90
CA GLU A 697 -1.45 -4.72 31.13
C GLU A 697 -2.10 -3.47 31.77
N PRO A 698 -3.32 -3.53 32.33
CA PRO A 698 -4.02 -2.36 32.88
C PRO A 698 -3.23 -1.60 33.96
N GLY A 699 -2.32 -2.26 34.67
CA GLY A 699 -1.41 -1.62 35.63
C GLY A 699 -0.24 -0.86 35.00
N GLY A 700 -0.04 -0.93 33.68
CA GLY A 700 1.05 -0.28 32.94
C GLY A 700 2.46 -0.83 33.22
N ARG A 701 2.58 -1.95 33.95
CA ARG A 701 3.87 -2.52 34.40
C ARG A 701 4.40 -3.64 33.51
N ALA A 702 3.58 -4.10 32.57
CA ALA A 702 3.90 -5.17 31.64
C ALA A 702 3.14 -4.99 30.33
N LEU A 703 3.64 -5.66 29.29
CA LEU A 703 2.87 -5.94 28.07
C LEU A 703 2.41 -7.40 28.11
N ILE A 704 1.20 -7.66 27.65
CA ILE A 704 0.72 -9.01 27.36
C ILE A 704 0.81 -9.21 25.86
N TYR A 705 1.25 -10.38 25.40
CA TYR A 705 1.30 -10.70 23.99
C TYR A 705 0.96 -12.15 23.68
N VAL A 706 0.57 -12.41 22.44
CA VAL A 706 0.30 -13.74 21.88
C VAL A 706 1.47 -14.14 20.98
N ASP A 707 2.01 -15.33 21.21
CA ASP A 707 2.89 -16.06 20.30
C ASP A 707 2.10 -17.23 19.71
N ASN A 708 1.62 -17.08 18.47
CA ASN A 708 0.85 -18.12 17.79
C ASN A 708 1.69 -19.32 17.40
N ALA A 709 2.98 -19.12 17.08
CA ALA A 709 3.87 -20.20 16.70
C ALA A 709 4.03 -21.21 17.85
N SER A 710 4.11 -20.72 19.08
CA SER A 710 4.15 -21.57 20.29
C SER A 710 2.78 -21.79 20.95
N SER A 711 1.72 -21.19 20.43
CA SER A 711 0.36 -21.17 21.01
C SER A 711 0.32 -20.73 22.49
N ARG A 712 0.94 -19.58 22.79
CA ARG A 712 1.13 -19.06 24.16
C ARG A 712 0.66 -17.61 24.31
N PHE A 713 -0.01 -17.33 25.43
CA PHE A 713 -0.09 -15.99 26.00
C PHE A 713 1.10 -15.77 26.93
N MET A 714 1.77 -14.65 26.75
CA MET A 714 2.98 -14.29 27.46
C MET A 714 2.79 -12.94 28.14
N ARG A 715 3.37 -12.78 29.32
CA ARG A 715 3.49 -11.51 30.04
C ARG A 715 4.93 -11.06 30.02
N LEU A 716 5.18 -9.84 29.58
CA LEU A 716 6.49 -9.20 29.50
C LEU A 716 6.57 -8.07 30.54
N PRO A 717 7.12 -8.31 31.75
CA PRO A 717 7.31 -7.28 32.75
C PRO A 717 8.37 -6.27 32.28
N LEU A 718 8.06 -4.98 32.33
CA LEU A 718 8.97 -3.94 31.82
C LEU A 718 10.24 -3.78 32.65
N ALA A 719 10.15 -4.10 33.95
CA ALA A 719 11.28 -3.99 34.87
C ALA A 719 12.36 -5.06 34.64
N THR A 720 11.97 -6.26 34.21
CA THR A 720 12.90 -7.38 33.99
C THR A 720 13.19 -7.64 32.52
N GLY A 721 12.27 -7.27 31.62
CA GLY A 721 12.35 -7.57 30.19
C GLY A 721 12.31 -9.07 29.85
N THR A 722 11.98 -9.93 30.81
CA THR A 722 11.95 -11.39 30.62
C THR A 722 10.50 -11.88 30.52
N PRO A 723 10.07 -12.43 29.37
CA PRO A 723 8.72 -12.97 29.22
C PRO A 723 8.44 -14.15 30.16
N ALA A 724 7.23 -14.18 30.73
CA ALA A 724 6.70 -15.28 31.53
C ALA A 724 5.43 -15.84 30.87
N LEU A 725 5.26 -17.15 30.89
CA LEU A 725 4.06 -17.82 30.38
C LEU A 725 2.85 -17.45 31.24
N LEU A 726 1.77 -16.97 30.62
CA LEU A 726 0.47 -16.81 31.27
C LEU A 726 -0.40 -18.05 31.06
N ALA A 727 -0.49 -18.52 29.82
CA ALA A 727 -1.33 -19.64 29.45
C ALA A 727 -0.95 -20.19 28.07
N THR A 728 -1.30 -21.44 27.81
CA THR A 728 -1.29 -22.05 26.48
C THR A 728 -2.71 -22.09 25.91
N PHE A 729 -2.84 -22.13 24.59
CA PHE A 729 -4.12 -22.30 23.92
C PHE A 729 -4.02 -23.34 22.80
N SER A 730 -5.18 -23.77 22.31
CA SER A 730 -5.31 -24.70 21.18
C SER A 730 -6.52 -24.30 20.33
N GLY A 731 -6.65 -24.94 19.16
CA GLY A 731 -7.83 -24.77 18.30
C GLY A 731 -7.77 -23.54 17.39
N GLY A 732 -6.59 -23.12 16.96
CA GLY A 732 -6.41 -22.05 15.97
C GLY A 732 -5.51 -20.91 16.45
N ARG A 733 -5.33 -19.93 15.58
CA ARG A 733 -4.53 -18.72 15.87
C ARG A 733 -5.39 -17.64 16.51
N ILE A 734 -4.75 -16.79 17.30
CA ILE A 734 -5.31 -15.60 17.93
C ILE A 734 -4.60 -14.38 17.34
N PRO A 735 -5.15 -13.76 16.28
CA PRO A 735 -4.51 -12.62 15.60
C PRO A 735 -4.73 -11.29 16.32
N ALA A 736 -5.71 -11.20 17.22
CA ALA A 736 -6.01 -9.99 17.97
C ALA A 736 -6.67 -10.35 19.31
N PHE A 737 -6.39 -9.55 20.34
CA PHE A 737 -7.06 -9.60 21.63
C PHE A 737 -7.07 -8.23 22.28
N ASP A 738 -7.95 -8.07 23.25
CA ASP A 738 -7.96 -6.91 24.15
C ASP A 738 -8.38 -7.27 25.58
N LEU A 739 -7.92 -6.49 26.55
CA LEU A 739 -8.16 -6.70 27.97
C LEU A 739 -9.29 -5.79 28.46
N SER A 740 -10.18 -6.34 29.30
CA SER A 740 -11.23 -5.52 29.90
C SER A 740 -10.61 -4.40 30.76
N PRO A 741 -11.30 -3.26 30.94
CA PRO A 741 -10.74 -2.13 31.70
C PRO A 741 -10.35 -2.47 33.15
N ASP A 742 -10.97 -3.50 33.74
CA ASP A 742 -10.63 -4.01 35.07
C ASP A 742 -9.48 -5.05 35.08
N GLY A 743 -8.97 -5.44 33.91
CA GLY A 743 -7.91 -6.42 33.71
C GLY A 743 -8.26 -7.87 34.03
N LYS A 744 -9.54 -8.17 34.28
CA LYS A 744 -9.96 -9.51 34.72
C LYS A 744 -10.35 -10.41 33.56
N ARG A 745 -10.72 -9.86 32.41
CA ARG A 745 -11.16 -10.59 31.23
C ARG A 745 -10.32 -10.23 30.02
N VAL A 746 -10.25 -11.16 29.10
CA VAL A 746 -9.76 -10.95 27.75
C VAL A 746 -10.90 -11.21 26.77
N VAL A 747 -10.91 -10.45 25.68
CA VAL A 747 -11.62 -10.81 24.46
C VAL A 747 -10.59 -11.07 23.38
N PHE A 748 -10.80 -12.09 22.56
CA PHE A 748 -9.87 -12.42 21.48
C PHE A 748 -10.59 -13.00 20.28
N VAL A 749 -10.02 -12.76 19.09
CA VAL A 749 -10.43 -13.46 17.88
C VAL A 749 -9.77 -14.83 17.90
N ARG A 750 -10.52 -15.89 17.60
CA ARG A 750 -9.93 -17.19 17.25
C ARG A 750 -10.21 -17.46 15.79
N VAL A 751 -9.17 -17.79 15.05
CA VAL A 751 -9.25 -18.14 13.63
C VAL A 751 -8.77 -19.58 13.46
N THR A 752 -9.66 -20.41 12.93
CA THR A 752 -9.38 -21.80 12.57
C THR A 752 -9.28 -21.87 11.05
N GLN A 753 -8.24 -22.53 10.56
CA GLN A 753 -8.10 -22.83 9.14
C GLN A 753 -8.07 -24.33 8.95
N GLN A 754 -8.87 -24.80 8.01
CA GLN A 754 -8.83 -26.16 7.51
C GLN A 754 -8.31 -26.13 6.08
N ARG A 755 -7.37 -27.03 5.78
CA ARG A 755 -6.77 -27.18 4.45
C ARG A 755 -7.11 -28.56 3.94
N ASP A 756 -7.97 -28.63 2.92
CA ASP A 756 -8.35 -29.87 2.26
C ASP A 756 -7.75 -29.90 0.87
N VAL A 757 -7.20 -31.05 0.45
CA VAL A 757 -6.93 -31.28 -0.97
C VAL A 757 -8.24 -31.71 -1.63
N VAL A 758 -8.72 -30.93 -2.60
CA VAL A 758 -10.00 -31.17 -3.25
C VAL A 758 -9.83 -31.44 -4.74
N ARG A 759 -10.64 -32.38 -5.24
CA ARG A 759 -10.86 -32.60 -6.67
C ARG A 759 -12.11 -31.84 -7.09
N ILE A 760 -12.01 -31.04 -8.16
CA ILE A 760 -13.13 -30.28 -8.73
C ILE A 760 -13.46 -30.83 -10.11
N ALA A 761 -14.63 -31.45 -10.24
CA ALA A 761 -15.16 -31.95 -11.52
C ALA A 761 -16.21 -30.97 -12.09
N GLY A 762 -16.40 -30.98 -13.41
CA GLY A 762 -17.36 -30.11 -14.10
C GLY A 762 -16.93 -28.63 -14.13
N PHE A 763 -15.63 -28.35 -14.01
CA PHE A 763 -15.10 -26.98 -14.00
C PHE A 763 -15.15 -26.29 -15.38
N ARG A 764 -15.47 -27.03 -16.44
CA ARG A 764 -15.48 -26.57 -17.83
C ARG A 764 -16.84 -26.10 -18.32
#